data_AF-A0A7G5H097-F1
#
_entry.id   AF-A0A7G5H097-F1
#
_cell.length_a   1.000
_cell.length_b   1.000
_cell.length_c   1.000
_cell.angle_alpha   90.00
_cell.angle_beta   90.00
_cell.angle_gamma   90.00
#
_symmetry.space_group_name_H-M   'P 1'
#
loop_
_entity.id
_entity.type
_entity.pdbx_description
1 polymer ?
#
loop_
_entity_poly.entity_id
_entity_poly.type
_entity_poly.pdbx_seq_one_letter_code
_entity_poly.pdbx_strand_id
1 'polypeptide(L)'
;MRGIRILGWVISILVVHAGRAQAPVNGTGSLTSGGRTRTFSFHLPTNIPKDNLALVIGYHGDGGTGAGFQAYAGLDAVANTQNFIVAYPDAVNVGGSIQFNKYADTAPGFGKAGDTNGPNPPDPNAPDDVLFTSDLIDYFAQKYRINRNRVYVTGHSGGGYMCYFLSMTLPNKIAAFAPVAASLWGNDAYLNTYFSANTYMPVPVLHIHSKGDPTVDPPIIPYPKTPAYVWPLSNYSGLNCNNWSSYTTTAFNPNVDSLTFCGSGKKVVLLMTKDATHGWSSLFNVAQTIWSFVKGYQLTSYPEFDNHLKVDQFGYLPLAKKVAVISGPQTGYNASETFTPSSYYQIRKSSTNAVVLRGAPTVWGGGATHTQSGDKAWWFDFSAVQESGQYYVYDSLQRKRSYDFEISNTVYQPVLKQAARVFFYQRSGFAKQTPYAQAPWTDGAAFLGTQQDKDCRLVTNTAASTSLDLQGGWFDAGDYNKYVPFTYGPLVDMLLAYQENPVAWTDDFNIPESGNGIPDLLDEVKWELDWLRRMQQPNGSLLHKVSVTSFNATSPPSADTNVRRYGAASTDATATGAAVFALAAIQFKSLSSPQMQTYGSTLQTAAINAFNWANSNPAVLFNNTGFESVAATYTDNDRMARRVAAAAFLYVLTGDNTYKTFFDANYSQIHLIQWGFAFPFEATYQDALLYYARAPGATTSVKNAILSAYTASLKTNNSDNLPSYLNQSDAYRAFLKNDNYTWGSNETKAHQGNMFFSMNTYNQDAANKTNYRDAGMGFIHYLHGVNPTAYCYLTNMSAYGGEFSAPTMYHSWFGDGTVFDFNPPPAYLMGGANPTYAPDANYSGPVISPPQNQPIQKSYKAWNTSYPENSWQLNEPAIYSQGAYLRLLAQTMCYTDMVTSVKSGNWNDPFTWACGRIPSSTDRVVIQQNHTITINATVNAKKLDLKGQITYVNGGKLNFGN
;
A
#
# COMPACT_ATOMS: atom_id res chain seq x y z
N MET A 1 -34.71 -31.88 -39.51
CA MET A 1 -35.74 -32.92 -39.31
C MET A 1 -35.35 -33.76 -38.10
N ARG A 2 -36.29 -33.91 -37.14
CA ARG A 2 -36.27 -34.81 -35.95
C ARG A 2 -35.09 -34.56 -34.98
N GLY A 3 -35.24 -33.97 -33.79
CA GLY A 3 -36.34 -33.99 -32.83
C GLY A 3 -36.17 -35.16 -31.87
N ILE A 4 -35.64 -34.90 -30.67
CA ILE A 4 -35.88 -35.65 -29.42
C ILE A 4 -35.76 -34.63 -28.27
N ARG A 5 -36.85 -34.47 -27.52
CA ARG A 5 -36.94 -33.80 -26.22
C ARG A 5 -36.64 -34.85 -25.15
N ILE A 6 -35.75 -34.56 -24.20
CA ILE A 6 -35.73 -35.25 -22.90
C ILE A 6 -35.60 -34.18 -21.81
N LEU A 7 -36.57 -34.21 -20.90
CA LEU A 7 -36.66 -33.46 -19.65
C LEU A 7 -35.39 -33.64 -18.80
N GLY A 8 -34.70 -32.56 -18.49
CA GLY A 8 -33.62 -32.51 -17.52
C GLY A 8 -34.10 -31.84 -16.24
N TRP A 9 -34.09 -32.60 -15.15
CA TRP A 9 -34.35 -32.14 -13.79
C TRP A 9 -33.45 -30.96 -13.41
N VAL A 10 -34.03 -29.98 -12.73
CA VAL A 10 -33.30 -28.91 -12.04
C VAL A 10 -32.51 -29.56 -10.91
N ILE A 11 -31.24 -29.88 -11.15
CA ILE A 11 -30.25 -30.08 -10.09
C ILE A 11 -29.56 -28.73 -9.94
N SER A 12 -30.01 -27.97 -8.96
CA SER A 12 -29.23 -26.86 -8.39
C SER A 12 -27.92 -27.43 -7.87
N ILE A 13 -26.85 -27.33 -8.67
CA ILE A 13 -25.49 -27.56 -8.17
C ILE A 13 -25.16 -26.35 -7.29
N LEU A 14 -25.42 -26.51 -6.00
CA LEU A 14 -24.71 -25.79 -4.94
C LEU A 14 -23.21 -26.06 -5.17
N VAL A 15 -22.52 -25.08 -5.75
CA VAL A 15 -21.06 -25.02 -5.68
C VAL A 15 -20.71 -24.77 -4.23
N VAL A 16 -20.54 -25.86 -3.48
CA VAL A 16 -19.88 -25.83 -2.19
C VAL A 16 -18.45 -25.37 -2.48
N HIS A 17 -18.17 -24.11 -2.18
CA HIS A 17 -16.81 -23.61 -2.10
C HIS A 17 -16.12 -24.40 -0.99
N ALA A 18 -15.34 -25.41 -1.35
CA ALA A 18 -14.42 -26.04 -0.42
C ALA A 18 -13.34 -24.99 -0.10
N GLY A 19 -13.60 -24.16 0.92
CA GLY A 19 -12.55 -23.42 1.59
C GLY A 19 -11.51 -24.43 2.06
N ARG A 20 -10.25 -24.25 1.66
CA ARG A 20 -9.16 -25.06 2.22
C ARG A 20 -9.05 -24.72 3.70
N ALA A 21 -9.19 -25.74 4.55
CA ALA A 21 -9.10 -25.60 5.99
C ALA A 21 -7.67 -25.21 6.39
N GLN A 22 -7.53 -24.09 7.10
CA GLN A 22 -6.31 -23.75 7.83
C GLN A 22 -6.42 -24.39 9.23
N ALA A 23 -5.30 -24.83 9.81
CA ALA A 23 -5.31 -25.20 11.23
C ALA A 23 -5.68 -23.98 12.08
N PRO A 24 -6.36 -24.13 13.24
CA PRO A 24 -6.64 -22.98 14.10
C PRO A 24 -5.33 -22.39 14.59
N VAL A 25 -5.20 -21.06 14.58
CA VAL A 25 -3.98 -20.37 14.96
C VAL A 25 -4.25 -19.47 16.16
N ASN A 26 -3.57 -19.76 17.27
CA ASN A 26 -3.38 -18.79 18.35
C ASN A 26 -2.20 -17.90 18.00
N GLY A 27 -2.39 -16.60 18.07
CA GLY A 27 -1.35 -15.61 17.81
C GLY A 27 -1.31 -14.53 18.89
N THR A 28 -0.23 -13.76 18.87
CA THR A 28 -0.09 -12.53 19.64
C THR A 28 0.13 -11.37 18.68
N GLY A 29 -0.30 -10.18 19.09
CA GLY A 29 -0.16 -8.96 18.32
C GLY A 29 0.19 -7.78 19.20
N SER A 30 0.71 -6.73 18.57
CA SER A 30 0.87 -5.44 19.20
C SER A 30 0.56 -4.33 18.20
N LEU A 31 0.10 -3.19 18.69
CA LEU A 31 -0.11 -1.97 17.91
C LEU A 31 0.21 -0.74 18.74
N THR A 32 0.55 0.37 18.08
CA THR A 32 0.70 1.66 18.76
C THR A 32 -0.65 2.36 18.81
N SER A 33 -1.15 2.67 20.01
CA SER A 33 -2.40 3.40 20.24
C SER A 33 -2.20 4.42 21.35
N GLY A 34 -2.67 5.65 21.14
CA GLY A 34 -2.47 6.76 22.09
C GLY A 34 -0.98 7.01 22.42
N GLY A 35 -0.07 6.77 21.46
CA GLY A 35 1.38 6.89 21.67
C GLY A 35 2.02 5.76 22.50
N ARG A 36 1.29 4.68 22.81
CA ARG A 36 1.79 3.53 23.59
C ARG A 36 1.73 2.24 22.78
N THR A 37 2.71 1.36 22.98
CA THR A 37 2.61 -0.02 22.50
C THR A 37 1.60 -0.79 23.35
N ARG A 38 0.58 -1.33 22.70
CA ARG A 38 -0.49 -2.13 23.30
C ARG A 38 -0.41 -3.56 22.77
N THR A 39 -0.59 -4.55 23.64
CA THR A 39 -0.50 -5.98 23.29
C THR A 39 -1.84 -6.68 23.42
N PHE A 40 -1.98 -7.78 22.71
CA PHE A 40 -3.15 -8.65 22.76
C PHE A 40 -2.81 -10.06 22.26
N SER A 41 -3.55 -11.04 22.74
CA SER A 41 -3.62 -12.38 22.12
C SER A 41 -4.83 -12.48 21.20
N PHE A 42 -4.84 -13.42 20.27
CA PHE A 42 -5.99 -13.66 19.41
C PHE A 42 -6.09 -15.11 18.94
N HIS A 43 -7.29 -15.47 18.49
CA HIS A 43 -7.60 -16.78 17.93
C HIS A 43 -8.25 -16.64 16.55
N LEU A 44 -7.68 -17.33 15.56
CA LEU A 44 -8.25 -17.45 14.21
C LEU A 44 -8.92 -18.83 14.03
N PRO A 45 -10.15 -18.88 13.49
CA PRO A 45 -10.87 -20.14 13.29
C PRO A 45 -10.30 -20.95 12.11
N THR A 46 -10.58 -22.25 12.09
CA THR A 46 -10.09 -23.22 11.08
C THR A 46 -10.49 -22.92 9.63
N ASN A 47 -11.62 -22.25 9.42
CA ASN A 47 -12.09 -21.84 8.10
C ASN A 47 -12.19 -20.33 8.07
N ILE A 48 -11.18 -19.65 7.55
CA ILE A 48 -11.20 -18.19 7.34
C ILE A 48 -11.77 -17.96 5.92
N PRO A 49 -13.03 -17.53 5.75
CA PRO A 49 -13.48 -16.99 4.47
C PRO A 49 -12.70 -15.70 4.20
N LYS A 50 -12.43 -15.39 2.93
CA LYS A 50 -11.61 -14.24 2.53
C LYS A 50 -12.06 -12.89 3.11
N ASP A 51 -13.35 -12.74 3.46
CA ASP A 51 -13.96 -11.52 3.99
C ASP A 51 -15.17 -11.85 4.91
N ASN A 52 -15.69 -10.85 5.64
CA ASN A 52 -16.99 -10.88 6.38
C ASN A 52 -17.03 -11.64 7.73
N LEU A 53 -15.87 -11.89 8.35
CA LEU A 53 -15.80 -12.51 9.69
C LEU A 53 -16.27 -11.57 10.81
N ALA A 54 -16.98 -12.10 11.80
CA ALA A 54 -17.25 -11.34 13.01
C ALA A 54 -16.00 -11.24 13.91
N LEU A 55 -15.93 -10.21 14.74
CA LEU A 55 -14.92 -10.09 15.80
C LEU A 55 -15.61 -10.10 17.17
N VAL A 56 -15.10 -10.93 18.09
CA VAL A 56 -15.42 -10.87 19.51
C VAL A 56 -14.19 -10.41 20.27
N ILE A 57 -14.29 -9.33 21.04
CA ILE A 57 -13.21 -8.86 21.91
C ILE A 57 -13.51 -9.25 23.34
N GLY A 58 -12.62 -10.02 23.95
CA GLY A 58 -12.74 -10.59 25.29
C GLY A 58 -11.82 -9.92 26.31
N TYR A 59 -12.39 -9.17 27.25
CA TYR A 59 -11.64 -8.44 28.27
C TYR A 59 -11.49 -9.24 29.57
N HIS A 60 -10.25 -9.36 30.04
CA HIS A 60 -9.92 -9.98 31.33
C HIS A 60 -10.37 -9.12 32.52
N GLY A 61 -10.50 -9.75 33.69
CA GLY A 61 -10.75 -9.04 34.97
C GLY A 61 -9.51 -8.30 35.49
N ASP A 62 -9.71 -7.43 36.48
CA ASP A 62 -8.63 -6.66 37.10
C ASP A 62 -7.52 -7.61 37.62
N GLY A 63 -6.26 -7.29 37.33
CA GLY A 63 -5.08 -8.12 37.65
C GLY A 63 -4.77 -9.26 36.65
N GLY A 64 -5.61 -9.47 35.64
CA GLY A 64 -5.43 -10.52 34.63
C GLY A 64 -4.59 -10.12 33.41
N THR A 65 -4.58 -10.99 32.39
CA THR A 65 -3.99 -10.74 31.06
C THR A 65 -4.90 -11.29 29.97
N GLY A 66 -4.72 -10.83 28.73
CA GLY A 66 -5.46 -11.32 27.57
C GLY A 66 -5.28 -12.83 27.36
N ALA A 67 -4.03 -13.31 27.38
CA ALA A 67 -3.71 -14.73 27.30
C ALA A 67 -4.34 -15.56 28.44
N GLY A 68 -4.38 -15.00 29.66
CA GLY A 68 -5.02 -15.63 30.81
C GLY A 68 -6.52 -15.81 30.59
N PHE A 69 -7.20 -14.79 30.07
CA PHE A 69 -8.64 -14.87 29.78
C PHE A 69 -8.94 -15.83 28.62
N GLN A 70 -8.12 -15.83 27.57
CA GLN A 70 -8.21 -16.76 26.46
C GLN A 70 -8.23 -18.22 26.95
N ALA A 71 -7.41 -18.57 27.94
CA ALA A 71 -7.27 -19.93 28.44
C ALA A 71 -8.54 -20.51 29.09
N TYR A 72 -9.42 -19.68 29.67
CA TYR A 72 -10.61 -20.18 30.39
C TYR A 72 -11.96 -19.68 29.85
N ALA A 73 -11.99 -18.66 28.98
CA ALA A 73 -13.25 -18.11 28.49
C ALA A 73 -14.03 -19.08 27.58
N GLY A 74 -13.34 -20.02 26.93
CA GLY A 74 -13.94 -21.02 26.03
C GLY A 74 -14.39 -20.46 24.67
N LEU A 75 -14.06 -19.20 24.37
CA LEU A 75 -14.46 -18.51 23.13
C LEU A 75 -13.76 -19.10 21.89
N ASP A 76 -12.52 -19.59 22.00
CA ASP A 76 -11.77 -20.21 20.89
C ASP A 76 -12.48 -21.44 20.31
N ALA A 77 -13.01 -22.31 21.18
CA ALA A 77 -13.77 -23.49 20.74
C ALA A 77 -15.04 -23.10 19.98
N VAL A 78 -15.73 -22.05 20.43
CA VAL A 78 -16.94 -21.53 19.77
C VAL A 78 -16.58 -20.84 18.46
N ALA A 79 -15.49 -20.06 18.44
CA ALA A 79 -14.96 -19.41 17.24
C ALA A 79 -14.66 -20.40 16.12
N ASN A 80 -14.03 -21.54 16.43
CA ASN A 80 -13.78 -22.61 15.46
C ASN A 80 -15.04 -23.21 14.85
N THR A 81 -16.10 -23.37 15.64
CA THR A 81 -17.35 -23.98 15.14
C THR A 81 -18.25 -22.99 14.43
N GLN A 82 -18.10 -21.69 14.71
CA GLN A 82 -19.01 -20.64 14.25
C GLN A 82 -18.37 -19.63 13.29
N ASN A 83 -17.06 -19.78 13.00
CA ASN A 83 -16.26 -18.95 12.11
C ASN A 83 -16.30 -17.46 12.49
N PHE A 84 -15.68 -17.10 13.61
CA PHE A 84 -15.37 -15.71 13.97
C PHE A 84 -13.99 -15.59 14.62
N ILE A 85 -13.45 -14.37 14.67
CA ILE A 85 -12.16 -14.08 15.30
C ILE A 85 -12.38 -13.68 16.75
N VAL A 86 -11.47 -14.09 17.64
CA VAL A 86 -11.46 -13.61 19.03
C VAL A 86 -10.18 -12.84 19.31
N ALA A 87 -10.30 -11.66 19.90
CA ALA A 87 -9.17 -10.86 20.37
C ALA A 87 -9.23 -10.70 21.89
N TYR A 88 -8.08 -10.79 22.53
CA TYR A 88 -7.90 -10.76 23.98
C TYR A 88 -6.88 -9.68 24.34
N PRO A 89 -7.32 -8.41 24.49
CA PRO A 89 -6.43 -7.30 24.81
C PRO A 89 -5.79 -7.43 26.19
N ASP A 90 -4.57 -6.89 26.34
CA ASP A 90 -3.94 -6.68 27.64
C ASP A 90 -4.18 -5.26 28.15
N ALA A 91 -4.50 -5.15 29.45
CA ALA A 91 -4.47 -3.89 30.17
C ALA A 91 -3.02 -3.43 30.41
N VAL A 92 -2.82 -2.10 30.48
CA VAL A 92 -1.51 -1.52 30.80
C VAL A 92 -1.30 -1.55 32.31
N ASN A 93 -0.08 -1.88 32.74
CA ASN A 93 0.33 -1.74 34.14
C ASN A 93 0.60 -0.26 34.45
N VAL A 94 -0.24 0.34 35.30
CA VAL A 94 -0.07 1.71 35.80
C VAL A 94 0.16 1.64 37.30
N GLY A 95 1.38 1.96 37.75
CA GLY A 95 1.72 2.01 39.17
C GLY A 95 1.57 0.67 39.92
N GLY A 96 1.70 -0.46 39.24
CA GLY A 96 1.51 -1.81 39.81
C GLY A 96 0.09 -2.37 39.63
N SER A 97 -0.83 -1.61 39.06
CA SER A 97 -2.21 -2.02 38.80
C SER A 97 -2.41 -2.39 37.33
N ILE A 98 -2.87 -3.62 37.06
CA ILE A 98 -3.19 -4.11 35.70
C ILE A 98 -4.71 -4.10 35.53
N GLN A 99 -5.25 -3.00 35.02
CA GLN A 99 -6.69 -2.81 34.87
C GLN A 99 -6.98 -2.00 33.62
N PHE A 100 -8.07 -2.31 32.92
CA PHE A 100 -8.54 -1.44 31.84
C PHE A 100 -9.02 -0.13 32.44
N ASN A 101 -8.59 0.98 31.83
CA ASN A 101 -9.06 2.32 32.09
C ASN A 101 -10.51 2.48 31.60
N LYS A 102 -11.40 2.01 32.47
CA LYS A 102 -12.85 2.22 32.41
C LYS A 102 -13.27 3.65 32.82
N TYR A 103 -12.33 4.60 32.89
CA TYR A 103 -12.50 5.94 33.47
C TYR A 103 -12.00 7.10 32.59
N ALA A 104 -11.78 6.89 31.28
CA ALA A 104 -11.03 7.81 30.41
C ALA A 104 -11.31 9.32 30.60
N ASP A 105 -10.21 10.07 30.67
CA ASP A 105 -9.98 11.51 30.99
C ASP A 105 -10.87 12.58 30.33
N THR A 106 -11.79 12.21 29.43
CA THR A 106 -12.67 13.17 28.71
C THR A 106 -14.17 12.90 28.85
N ALA A 107 -14.58 11.80 29.49
CA ALA A 107 -15.97 11.51 29.80
C ALA A 107 -16.22 11.64 31.31
N PRO A 108 -16.92 12.69 31.79
CA PRO A 108 -17.17 12.88 33.22
C PRO A 108 -17.94 11.70 33.84
N GLY A 109 -17.51 11.19 34.99
CA GLY A 109 -18.42 10.48 35.90
C GLY A 109 -18.44 8.95 35.88
N PHE A 110 -17.35 8.24 35.60
CA PHE A 110 -17.19 6.86 36.08
C PHE A 110 -16.34 6.90 37.36
N GLY A 111 -16.93 6.55 38.51
CA GLY A 111 -16.29 6.61 39.83
C GLY A 111 -16.83 5.53 40.77
N LYS A 112 -16.23 5.39 41.96
CA LYS A 112 -16.71 4.45 43.00
C LYS A 112 -18.13 4.84 43.46
N ALA A 113 -18.86 3.89 44.04
CA ALA A 113 -20.16 4.19 44.66
C ALA A 113 -20.02 5.35 45.68
N GLY A 114 -20.74 6.45 45.47
CA GLY A 114 -20.66 7.68 46.29
C GLY A 114 -19.70 8.76 45.77
N ASP A 115 -19.06 8.56 44.61
CA ASP A 115 -18.22 9.58 43.98
C ASP A 115 -19.08 10.69 43.36
N THR A 116 -19.15 11.81 44.09
CA THR A 116 -19.90 13.02 43.73
C THR A 116 -19.03 14.09 43.08
N ASN A 117 -17.72 13.84 42.99
CA ASN A 117 -16.80 14.70 42.27
C ASN A 117 -16.90 14.36 40.78
N GLY A 118 -16.75 15.36 39.90
CA GLY A 118 -16.95 15.22 38.46
C GLY A 118 -15.91 14.33 37.76
N PRO A 119 -15.45 14.64 36.53
CA PRO A 119 -14.39 13.85 35.91
C PRO A 119 -13.19 13.77 36.87
N ASN A 120 -12.62 12.57 37.03
CA ASN A 120 -11.32 12.44 37.68
C ASN A 120 -10.34 13.42 36.98
N PRO A 121 -9.45 14.11 37.73
CA PRO A 121 -8.46 14.94 37.09
C PRO A 121 -7.70 14.09 36.06
N PRO A 122 -7.56 14.57 34.82
CA PRO A 122 -6.96 13.78 33.76
C PRO A 122 -5.57 13.31 34.22
N ASP A 123 -5.38 11.99 34.28
CA ASP A 123 -4.05 11.44 34.52
C ASP A 123 -3.38 11.33 33.15
N PRO A 124 -2.43 12.22 32.81
CA PRO A 124 -1.72 12.15 31.53
C PRO A 124 -0.99 10.80 31.33
N ASN A 125 -0.86 10.00 32.40
CA ASN A 125 -0.30 8.66 32.35
C ASN A 125 -1.35 7.53 32.29
N ALA A 126 -2.65 7.81 32.28
CA ALA A 126 -3.68 6.79 32.11
C ALA A 126 -3.73 6.29 30.64
N PRO A 127 -3.87 4.98 30.40
CA PRO A 127 -4.03 4.43 29.05
C PRO A 127 -5.42 4.77 28.50
N ASP A 128 -5.51 5.14 27.23
CA ASP A 128 -6.81 5.30 26.55
C ASP A 128 -7.27 3.95 25.99
N ASP A 129 -8.09 3.24 26.77
CA ASP A 129 -8.59 1.92 26.40
C ASP A 129 -9.77 1.94 25.41
N VAL A 130 -10.43 3.10 25.26
CA VAL A 130 -11.46 3.31 24.25
C VAL A 130 -10.82 3.46 22.89
N LEU A 131 -9.81 4.34 22.79
CA LEU A 131 -9.00 4.48 21.59
C LEU A 131 -8.30 3.16 21.24
N PHE A 132 -7.70 2.48 22.22
CA PHE A 132 -7.09 1.17 21.97
C PHE A 132 -8.08 0.16 21.42
N THR A 133 -9.31 0.10 21.97
CA THR A 133 -10.34 -0.79 21.43
C THR A 133 -10.74 -0.41 20.01
N SER A 134 -10.90 0.87 19.72
CA SER A 134 -11.17 1.38 18.37
C SER A 134 -10.07 0.98 17.39
N ASP A 135 -8.80 1.19 17.76
CA ASP A 135 -7.63 0.86 16.96
C ASP A 135 -7.46 -0.66 16.81
N LEU A 136 -7.84 -1.45 17.81
CA LEU A 136 -7.85 -2.91 17.75
C LEU A 136 -8.90 -3.41 16.75
N ILE A 137 -10.11 -2.83 16.75
CA ILE A 137 -11.13 -3.13 15.74
C ILE A 137 -10.60 -2.78 14.35
N ASP A 138 -9.94 -1.64 14.21
CA ASP A 138 -9.35 -1.20 12.95
C ASP A 138 -8.22 -2.15 12.51
N TYR A 139 -7.36 -2.59 13.43
CA TYR A 139 -6.32 -3.59 13.19
C TYR A 139 -6.90 -4.90 12.67
N PHE A 140 -7.94 -5.46 13.30
CA PHE A 140 -8.56 -6.70 12.83
C PHE A 140 -9.32 -6.50 11.51
N ALA A 141 -9.89 -5.33 11.27
CA ALA A 141 -10.50 -5.00 9.99
C ALA A 141 -9.47 -4.87 8.87
N GLN A 142 -8.30 -4.31 9.15
CA GLN A 142 -7.21 -4.19 8.19
C GLN A 142 -6.53 -5.54 7.92
N LYS A 143 -6.16 -6.26 8.99
CA LYS A 143 -5.36 -7.49 8.88
C LYS A 143 -6.16 -8.72 8.48
N TYR A 144 -7.41 -8.81 8.94
CA TYR A 144 -8.24 -10.01 8.78
C TYR A 144 -9.60 -9.73 8.13
N ARG A 145 -9.84 -8.50 7.64
CA ARG A 145 -11.03 -8.12 6.88
C ARG A 145 -12.35 -8.49 7.56
N ILE A 146 -12.41 -8.28 8.88
CA ILE A 146 -13.64 -8.50 9.66
C ILE A 146 -14.79 -7.62 9.13
N ASN A 147 -16.02 -8.10 9.29
CA ASN A 147 -17.20 -7.28 9.14
C ASN A 147 -17.31 -6.31 10.32
N ARG A 148 -17.03 -5.03 10.07
CA ARG A 148 -17.13 -3.95 11.07
C ARG A 148 -18.54 -3.76 11.64
N ASN A 149 -19.57 -4.26 10.96
CA ASN A 149 -20.93 -4.27 11.49
C ASN A 149 -21.17 -5.41 12.48
N ARG A 150 -20.27 -6.40 12.59
CA ARG A 150 -20.39 -7.61 13.42
C ARG A 150 -19.24 -7.70 14.42
N VAL A 151 -19.00 -6.59 15.13
CA VAL A 151 -18.05 -6.52 16.24
C VAL A 151 -18.81 -6.56 17.56
N TYR A 152 -18.37 -7.43 18.46
CA TYR A 152 -18.99 -7.65 19.76
C TYR A 152 -17.94 -7.61 20.86
N VAL A 153 -18.36 -7.23 22.07
CA VAL A 153 -17.46 -7.21 23.22
C VAL A 153 -18.03 -8.00 24.39
N THR A 154 -17.17 -8.70 25.11
CA THR A 154 -17.50 -9.48 26.30
C THR A 154 -16.35 -9.39 27.31
N GLY A 155 -16.63 -9.62 28.59
CA GLY A 155 -15.57 -9.59 29.59
C GLY A 155 -16.04 -9.99 30.97
N HIS A 156 -15.07 -10.33 31.81
CA HIS A 156 -15.29 -10.77 33.20
C HIS A 156 -14.86 -9.67 34.18
N SER A 157 -15.67 -9.40 35.21
CA SER A 157 -15.32 -8.47 36.31
C SER A 157 -14.87 -7.10 35.78
N GLY A 158 -13.64 -6.66 36.05
CA GLY A 158 -12.97 -5.49 35.45
C GLY A 158 -13.22 -5.29 33.95
N GLY A 159 -13.12 -6.37 33.16
CA GLY A 159 -13.39 -6.37 31.73
C GLY A 159 -14.89 -6.30 31.38
N GLY A 160 -15.77 -6.77 32.25
CA GLY A 160 -17.21 -6.57 32.13
C GLY A 160 -17.62 -5.11 32.32
N TYR A 161 -16.96 -4.37 33.22
CA TYR A 161 -17.13 -2.90 33.31
C TYR A 161 -16.69 -2.21 32.01
N MET A 162 -15.56 -2.65 31.42
CA MET A 162 -15.09 -2.13 30.14
C MET A 162 -16.13 -2.33 29.03
N CYS A 163 -16.83 -3.47 29.01
CA CYS A 163 -17.90 -3.72 28.02
C CYS A 163 -19.05 -2.70 28.13
N TYR A 164 -19.46 -2.38 29.36
CA TYR A 164 -20.45 -1.34 29.62
C TYR A 164 -19.97 0.05 29.20
N PHE A 165 -18.69 0.35 29.41
CA PHE A 165 -18.12 1.63 29.01
C PHE A 165 -18.04 1.76 27.48
N LEU A 166 -17.58 0.72 26.80
CA LEU A 166 -17.46 0.66 25.34
C LEU A 166 -18.81 0.73 24.62
N SER A 167 -19.88 0.17 25.20
CA SER A 167 -21.22 0.30 24.61
C SER A 167 -21.73 1.74 24.61
N MET A 168 -21.16 2.61 25.46
CA MET A 168 -21.51 4.03 25.53
C MET A 168 -20.57 4.92 24.69
N THR A 169 -19.29 4.55 24.58
CA THR A 169 -18.27 5.36 23.89
C THR A 169 -18.03 4.95 22.44
N LEU A 170 -18.27 3.68 22.08
CA LEU A 170 -18.16 3.14 20.73
C LEU A 170 -19.48 2.49 20.21
N PRO A 171 -20.67 3.07 20.44
CA PRO A 171 -21.92 2.45 20.01
C PRO A 171 -22.07 2.36 18.48
N ASN A 172 -21.23 3.07 17.74
CA ASN A 172 -21.11 3.03 16.27
C ASN A 172 -20.07 2.03 15.76
N LYS A 173 -19.33 1.33 16.65
CA LYS A 173 -18.41 0.24 16.30
C LYS A 173 -18.76 -1.09 16.97
N ILE A 174 -19.68 -1.14 17.94
CA ILE A 174 -20.06 -2.37 18.66
C ILE A 174 -21.55 -2.69 18.44
N ALA A 175 -21.82 -3.87 17.86
CA ALA A 175 -23.17 -4.28 17.49
C ALA A 175 -23.98 -4.87 18.66
N ALA A 176 -23.31 -5.51 19.62
CA ALA A 176 -23.87 -6.08 20.85
C ALA A 176 -22.76 -6.37 21.87
N PHE A 177 -23.11 -6.45 23.16
CA PHE A 177 -22.15 -6.74 24.22
C PHE A 177 -22.70 -7.68 25.29
N ALA A 178 -21.80 -8.37 26.00
CA ALA A 178 -22.15 -9.32 27.04
C ALA A 178 -21.20 -9.25 28.26
N PRO A 179 -21.52 -8.45 29.29
CA PRO A 179 -20.72 -8.39 30.51
C PRO A 179 -21.02 -9.57 31.44
N VAL A 180 -19.98 -10.09 32.11
CA VAL A 180 -20.07 -11.20 33.08
C VAL A 180 -19.51 -10.75 34.44
N ALA A 181 -20.26 -11.00 35.52
CA ALA A 181 -19.87 -10.67 36.91
C ALA A 181 -19.40 -9.21 37.09
N ALA A 182 -20.12 -8.28 36.47
CA ALA A 182 -19.84 -6.85 36.47
C ALA A 182 -21.12 -6.02 36.62
N SER A 183 -20.98 -4.70 36.75
CA SER A 183 -22.10 -3.75 36.78
C SER A 183 -21.77 -2.48 35.97
N LEU A 184 -22.73 -1.57 35.81
CA LEU A 184 -22.46 -0.21 35.33
C LEU A 184 -22.44 0.72 36.54
N TRP A 185 -21.26 1.29 36.83
CA TRP A 185 -21.07 2.25 37.92
C TRP A 185 -20.70 3.61 37.35
N GLY A 186 -21.40 4.66 37.76
CA GLY A 186 -21.08 6.02 37.35
C GLY A 186 -21.95 7.04 38.07
N ASN A 187 -21.58 8.31 37.91
CA ASN A 187 -22.27 9.47 38.45
C ASN A 187 -23.68 9.57 37.84
N ASP A 188 -24.69 9.60 38.69
CA ASP A 188 -26.09 9.65 38.29
C ASP A 188 -26.39 10.82 37.35
N ALA A 189 -25.75 11.99 37.52
CA ALA A 189 -25.95 13.14 36.62
C ALA A 189 -25.41 12.87 35.21
N TYR A 190 -24.27 12.20 35.07
CA TYR A 190 -23.71 11.84 33.76
C TYR A 190 -24.53 10.74 33.10
N LEU A 191 -24.82 9.66 33.82
CA LEU A 191 -25.61 8.56 33.28
C LEU A 191 -27.02 9.05 32.86
N ASN A 192 -27.64 9.92 33.66
CA ASN A 192 -28.90 10.58 33.28
C ASN A 192 -28.72 11.47 32.04
N THR A 193 -27.63 12.22 31.92
CA THR A 193 -27.36 13.04 30.72
C THR A 193 -27.15 12.18 29.48
N TYR A 194 -26.34 11.13 29.56
CA TYR A 194 -26.11 10.21 28.44
C TYR A 194 -27.40 9.54 27.98
N PHE A 195 -28.17 8.98 28.93
CA PHE A 195 -29.43 8.28 28.65
C PHE A 195 -30.58 9.20 28.21
N SER A 196 -30.49 10.51 28.48
CA SER A 196 -31.48 11.51 28.02
C SER A 196 -31.03 12.34 26.82
N ALA A 197 -29.76 12.23 26.39
CA ALA A 197 -29.22 12.98 25.27
C ALA A 197 -29.66 12.39 23.91
N ASN A 198 -29.83 13.26 22.91
CA ASN A 198 -30.09 12.89 21.51
C ASN A 198 -28.94 12.06 20.88
N THR A 199 -27.82 11.90 21.58
CA THR A 199 -26.64 11.12 21.18
C THR A 199 -26.66 9.68 21.71
N TYR A 200 -27.61 9.30 22.56
CA TYR A 200 -27.76 7.92 23.02
C TYR A 200 -27.97 6.97 21.84
N MET A 201 -27.15 5.94 21.75
CA MET A 201 -27.30 4.88 20.76
C MET A 201 -27.52 3.53 21.46
N PRO A 202 -28.68 2.88 21.25
CA PRO A 202 -29.02 1.65 21.94
C PRO A 202 -28.22 0.45 21.42
N VAL A 203 -27.50 -0.21 22.32
CA VAL A 203 -26.73 -1.44 22.05
C VAL A 203 -27.40 -2.63 22.77
N PRO A 204 -27.64 -3.78 22.11
CA PRO A 204 -28.20 -4.97 22.75
C PRO A 204 -27.26 -5.53 23.82
N VAL A 205 -27.83 -6.00 24.94
CA VAL A 205 -27.06 -6.50 26.09
C VAL A 205 -27.56 -7.87 26.59
N LEU A 206 -26.60 -8.76 26.82
CA LEU A 206 -26.77 -9.99 27.59
C LEU A 206 -25.87 -9.93 28.82
N HIS A 207 -26.43 -9.62 29.97
CA HIS A 207 -25.67 -9.63 31.24
C HIS A 207 -25.76 -11.04 31.85
N ILE A 208 -24.63 -11.57 32.31
CA ILE A 208 -24.56 -12.81 33.09
C ILE A 208 -24.02 -12.50 34.49
N HIS A 209 -24.72 -12.91 35.53
CA HIS A 209 -24.32 -12.63 36.92
C HIS A 209 -24.78 -13.73 37.88
N SER A 210 -23.98 -14.00 38.91
CA SER A 210 -24.35 -14.86 40.03
C SER A 210 -25.19 -14.11 41.07
N LYS A 211 -26.25 -14.75 41.55
CA LYS A 211 -27.12 -14.20 42.59
C LYS A 211 -26.37 -13.94 43.89
N GLY A 212 -25.39 -14.79 44.22
CA GLY A 212 -24.56 -14.67 45.41
C GLY A 212 -23.13 -14.22 45.12
N ASP A 213 -22.88 -13.46 44.06
CA ASP A 213 -21.54 -12.92 43.76
C ASP A 213 -21.02 -12.12 44.98
N PRO A 214 -19.88 -12.53 45.59
CA PRO A 214 -19.37 -11.89 46.80
C PRO A 214 -18.51 -10.64 46.53
N THR A 215 -18.25 -10.31 45.27
CA THR A 215 -17.31 -9.26 44.86
C THR A 215 -18.01 -8.08 44.20
N VAL A 216 -18.93 -8.36 43.27
CA VAL A 216 -19.74 -7.35 42.59
C VAL A 216 -21.19 -7.67 42.85
N ASP A 217 -21.92 -6.73 43.43
CA ASP A 217 -23.35 -6.92 43.61
C ASP A 217 -24.03 -7.13 42.24
N PRO A 218 -24.85 -8.17 42.06
CA PRO A 218 -25.68 -8.28 40.87
C PRO A 218 -26.56 -7.03 40.76
N PRO A 219 -27.03 -6.68 39.55
CA PRO A 219 -27.90 -5.51 39.32
C PRO A 219 -29.28 -5.60 40.01
N ILE A 220 -29.46 -6.50 40.98
CA ILE A 220 -30.67 -6.74 41.77
C ILE A 220 -30.31 -6.97 43.25
N ILE A 221 -30.17 -5.93 44.08
CA ILE A 221 -30.15 -6.09 45.55
C ILE A 221 -31.06 -5.06 46.28
N PRO A 222 -31.91 -5.51 47.24
CA PRO A 222 -32.21 -6.89 47.61
C PRO A 222 -33.34 -7.46 46.72
N TYR A 223 -33.22 -8.75 46.38
CA TYR A 223 -34.32 -9.52 45.79
C TYR A 223 -35.44 -9.65 46.85
N PRO A 224 -36.68 -9.13 46.66
CA PRO A 224 -37.29 -8.65 45.43
C PRO A 224 -37.52 -7.12 45.44
N LYS A 225 -36.94 -6.42 44.46
CA LYS A 225 -37.44 -5.11 44.02
C LYS A 225 -38.07 -5.26 42.64
N THR A 226 -39.15 -4.51 42.38
CA THR A 226 -39.88 -4.56 41.11
C THR A 226 -38.95 -4.26 39.92
N PRO A 227 -39.31 -4.70 38.68
CA PRO A 227 -38.46 -4.57 37.49
C PRO A 227 -37.88 -3.17 37.20
N ALA A 228 -38.51 -2.12 37.74
CA ALA A 228 -38.04 -0.73 37.65
C ALA A 228 -36.70 -0.44 38.35
N TYR A 229 -36.16 -1.36 39.14
CA TYR A 229 -34.95 -1.15 39.94
C TYR A 229 -33.74 -2.00 39.52
N VAL A 230 -33.82 -2.72 38.39
CA VAL A 230 -32.68 -3.50 37.88
C VAL A 230 -31.74 -2.60 37.08
N TRP A 231 -30.94 -1.80 37.78
CA TRP A 231 -30.01 -0.85 37.16
C TRP A 231 -28.74 -1.58 36.68
N PRO A 232 -28.22 -1.31 35.46
CA PRO A 232 -28.68 -0.35 34.44
C PRO A 232 -29.66 -0.92 33.41
N LEU A 233 -29.98 -2.21 33.49
CA LEU A 233 -30.75 -2.92 32.45
C LEU A 233 -32.16 -2.36 32.24
N SER A 234 -32.78 -1.84 33.31
CA SER A 234 -34.05 -1.10 33.26
C SER A 234 -33.98 0.15 32.37
N ASN A 235 -32.88 0.91 32.41
CA ASN A 235 -32.66 2.06 31.54
C ASN A 235 -32.39 1.66 30.09
N TYR A 236 -31.56 0.65 29.87
CA TYR A 236 -31.41 0.08 28.53
C TYR A 236 -32.76 -0.39 27.98
N SER A 237 -33.57 -1.09 28.77
CA SER A 237 -34.90 -1.57 28.34
C SER A 237 -35.88 -0.42 28.07
N GLY A 238 -35.91 0.57 28.94
CA GLY A 238 -36.73 1.77 28.81
C GLY A 238 -36.44 2.55 27.53
N LEU A 239 -35.16 2.72 27.19
CA LEU A 239 -34.76 3.47 26.01
C LEU A 239 -34.77 2.62 24.72
N ASN A 240 -34.53 1.31 24.84
CA ASN A 240 -34.49 0.41 23.68
C ASN A 240 -35.88 0.01 23.18
N CYS A 241 -36.86 -0.13 24.08
CA CYS A 241 -38.21 -0.59 23.71
C CYS A 241 -39.33 -0.04 24.62
N ASN A 242 -39.11 1.10 25.27
CA ASN A 242 -40.10 1.78 26.12
C ASN A 242 -40.66 0.89 27.25
N ASN A 243 -39.84 -0.04 27.76
CA ASN A 243 -40.22 -0.91 28.88
C ASN A 243 -39.36 -0.65 30.11
N TRP A 244 -39.89 0.17 31.03
CA TRP A 244 -39.22 0.62 32.24
C TRP A 244 -39.53 -0.24 33.48
N SER A 245 -40.60 -1.04 33.43
CA SER A 245 -41.25 -1.54 34.65
C SER A 245 -41.58 -3.02 34.63
N SER A 246 -41.18 -3.77 33.60
CA SER A 246 -41.45 -5.20 33.52
C SER A 246 -40.31 -6.03 32.91
N TYR A 247 -40.18 -7.28 33.33
CA TYR A 247 -39.42 -8.32 32.65
C TYR A 247 -40.17 -9.65 32.76
N THR A 248 -39.91 -10.58 31.85
CA THR A 248 -40.39 -11.96 31.94
C THR A 248 -39.29 -12.87 32.45
N THR A 249 -39.57 -13.65 33.49
CA THR A 249 -38.66 -14.68 34.00
C THR A 249 -39.00 -16.04 33.41
N THR A 250 -38.00 -16.70 32.84
CA THR A 250 -38.07 -18.10 32.38
C THR A 250 -36.89 -18.87 32.91
N ALA A 251 -37.08 -20.14 33.27
CA ALA A 251 -35.94 -21.01 33.60
C ALA A 251 -35.09 -21.23 32.33
N PHE A 252 -33.83 -20.81 32.35
CA PHE A 252 -32.87 -21.12 31.27
C PHE A 252 -32.39 -22.58 31.40
N ASN A 253 -32.11 -22.98 32.65
CA ASN A 253 -31.91 -24.36 33.08
C ASN A 253 -32.24 -24.45 34.60
N PRO A 254 -32.13 -25.61 35.27
CA PRO A 254 -32.46 -25.71 36.70
C PRO A 254 -31.72 -24.71 37.61
N ASN A 255 -30.49 -24.33 37.24
CA ASN A 255 -29.58 -23.51 38.04
C ASN A 255 -29.46 -22.05 37.54
N VAL A 256 -30.14 -21.68 36.46
CA VAL A 256 -30.02 -20.37 35.82
C VAL A 256 -31.39 -19.86 35.41
N ASP A 257 -31.74 -18.66 35.86
CA ASP A 257 -32.95 -17.96 35.45
C ASP A 257 -32.60 -16.94 34.35
N SER A 258 -33.47 -16.79 33.36
CA SER A 258 -33.38 -15.78 32.30
C SER A 258 -34.46 -14.72 32.52
N LEU A 259 -34.05 -13.48 32.73
CA LEU A 259 -34.90 -12.32 32.87
C LEU A 259 -34.80 -11.49 31.58
N THR A 260 -35.86 -11.48 30.78
CA THR A 260 -35.92 -10.69 29.55
C THR A 260 -36.70 -9.41 29.78
N PHE A 261 -36.01 -8.28 29.70
CA PHE A 261 -36.59 -6.93 29.89
C PHE A 261 -37.13 -6.39 28.56
N CYS A 262 -36.43 -6.67 27.48
CA CYS A 262 -36.76 -6.16 26.16
C CYS A 262 -36.64 -7.28 25.12
N GLY A 263 -37.76 -7.67 24.50
CA GLY A 263 -37.84 -8.81 23.57
C GLY A 263 -37.87 -8.43 22.08
N SER A 264 -38.10 -7.16 21.74
CA SER A 264 -38.13 -6.63 20.37
C SER A 264 -37.19 -5.43 20.24
N GLY A 265 -36.55 -5.24 19.07
CA GLY A 265 -35.53 -4.20 18.88
C GLY A 265 -34.16 -4.58 19.46
N LYS A 266 -33.55 -3.69 20.25
CA LYS A 266 -32.24 -3.91 20.90
C LYS A 266 -32.42 -4.68 22.22
N LYS A 267 -32.40 -6.01 22.14
CA LYS A 267 -32.76 -6.92 23.25
C LYS A 267 -31.93 -6.68 24.51
N VAL A 268 -32.58 -6.83 25.67
CA VAL A 268 -31.99 -6.65 27.01
C VAL A 268 -32.33 -7.88 27.85
N VAL A 269 -31.31 -8.64 28.25
CA VAL A 269 -31.46 -9.91 28.96
C VAL A 269 -30.46 -9.99 30.11
N LEU A 270 -30.90 -10.52 31.25
CA LEU A 270 -30.06 -10.95 32.37
C LEU A 270 -30.18 -12.46 32.56
N LEU A 271 -29.06 -13.18 32.51
CA LEU A 271 -28.96 -14.55 33.01
C LEU A 271 -28.43 -14.51 34.43
N MET A 272 -29.26 -14.96 35.37
CA MET A 272 -28.93 -15.00 36.78
C MET A 272 -28.65 -16.44 37.19
N THR A 273 -27.41 -16.74 37.55
CA THR A 273 -27.04 -18.06 38.09
C THR A 273 -27.36 -18.11 39.59
N LYS A 274 -27.76 -19.30 40.06
CA LYS A 274 -28.19 -19.53 41.46
C LYS A 274 -27.04 -19.88 42.41
N ASP A 275 -25.82 -19.92 41.90
CA ASP A 275 -24.61 -20.10 42.69
C ASP A 275 -24.18 -18.80 43.39
N ALA A 276 -23.03 -18.86 44.07
CA ALA A 276 -22.43 -17.76 44.81
C ALA A 276 -20.98 -17.53 44.38
N THR A 277 -20.76 -17.37 43.08
CA THR A 277 -19.43 -17.23 42.48
C THR A 277 -19.20 -15.83 41.90
N HIS A 278 -17.96 -15.35 41.94
CA HIS A 278 -17.50 -14.20 41.14
C HIS A 278 -16.67 -14.74 39.98
N GLY A 279 -17.33 -15.14 38.88
CA GLY A 279 -16.63 -15.91 37.86
C GLY A 279 -17.37 -16.11 36.54
N TRP A 280 -16.63 -16.64 35.58
CA TRP A 280 -17.15 -17.20 34.34
C TRP A 280 -17.83 -18.55 34.65
N SER A 281 -19.17 -18.56 34.70
CA SER A 281 -19.94 -19.69 35.25
C SER A 281 -19.65 -21.03 34.55
N SER A 282 -19.55 -22.10 35.34
CA SER A 282 -19.45 -23.49 34.86
C SER A 282 -20.81 -24.18 34.71
N LEU A 283 -21.91 -23.52 35.13
CA LEU A 283 -23.27 -24.10 35.14
C LEU A 283 -23.87 -24.25 33.73
N PHE A 284 -23.26 -23.62 32.72
CA PHE A 284 -23.61 -23.70 31.31
C PHE A 284 -22.44 -23.21 30.45
N ASN A 285 -22.50 -23.41 29.14
CA ASN A 285 -21.48 -22.89 28.23
C ASN A 285 -21.69 -21.38 28.00
N VAL A 286 -21.00 -20.56 28.79
CA VAL A 286 -21.08 -19.09 28.75
C VAL A 286 -20.69 -18.55 27.38
N ALA A 287 -19.56 -18.99 26.80
CA ALA A 287 -19.09 -18.55 25.48
C ALA A 287 -20.11 -18.82 24.37
N GLN A 288 -20.67 -20.04 24.32
CA GLN A 288 -21.69 -20.42 23.33
C GLN A 288 -22.95 -19.60 23.50
N THR A 289 -23.34 -19.29 24.74
CA THR A 289 -24.53 -18.50 25.06
C THR A 289 -24.36 -17.05 24.62
N ILE A 290 -23.20 -16.46 24.90
CA ILE A 290 -22.83 -15.12 24.46
C ILE A 290 -22.87 -15.05 22.93
N TRP A 291 -22.20 -15.97 22.23
CA TRP A 291 -22.23 -16.00 20.77
C TRP A 291 -23.66 -16.12 20.22
N SER A 292 -24.47 -17.01 20.80
CA SER A 292 -25.85 -17.23 20.38
C SER A 292 -26.71 -15.97 20.50
N PHE A 293 -26.40 -15.10 21.45
CA PHE A 293 -27.02 -13.79 21.58
C PHE A 293 -26.43 -12.79 20.58
N VAL A 294 -25.12 -12.53 20.62
CA VAL A 294 -24.51 -11.41 19.89
C VAL A 294 -24.60 -11.56 18.38
N LYS A 295 -24.55 -12.81 17.86
CA LYS A 295 -24.60 -13.08 16.41
C LYS A 295 -25.89 -12.62 15.72
N GLY A 296 -26.95 -12.37 16.49
CA GLY A 296 -28.22 -11.86 15.99
C GLY A 296 -28.22 -10.36 15.67
N TYR A 297 -27.14 -9.64 15.98
CA TYR A 297 -27.07 -8.18 15.85
C TYR A 297 -25.97 -7.75 14.90
N GLN A 298 -26.22 -6.67 14.18
CA GLN A 298 -25.23 -5.95 13.42
C GLN A 298 -25.53 -4.45 13.45
N LEU A 299 -24.53 -3.61 13.26
CA LEU A 299 -24.72 -2.17 13.11
C LEU A 299 -25.45 -1.86 11.80
N THR A 300 -26.29 -0.84 11.84
CA THR A 300 -27.01 -0.31 10.66
C THR A 300 -26.41 1.01 10.16
N SER A 301 -25.47 1.59 10.91
CA SER A 301 -24.95 2.95 10.75
C SER A 301 -23.52 3.06 10.24
N TYR A 302 -22.73 1.97 10.23
CA TYR A 302 -21.42 2.03 9.59
C TYR A 302 -21.64 2.00 8.08
N PRO A 303 -21.21 3.02 7.33
CA PRO A 303 -21.35 2.98 5.89
C PRO A 303 -20.49 1.84 5.35
N GLU A 304 -21.12 0.95 4.59
CA GLU A 304 -20.43 -0.22 4.07
C GLU A 304 -19.43 0.24 3.00
N PHE A 305 -18.19 -0.25 3.10
CA PHE A 305 -17.22 -0.05 2.03
C PHE A 305 -17.76 -0.69 0.76
N ASP A 306 -17.62 0.03 -0.35
CA ASP A 306 -18.10 -0.43 -1.63
C ASP A 306 -17.03 -0.22 -2.69
N ASN A 307 -16.54 -1.35 -3.22
CA ASN A 307 -15.54 -1.37 -4.27
C ASN A 307 -16.06 -0.80 -5.59
N HIS A 308 -17.34 -0.41 -5.71
CA HIS A 308 -17.80 0.38 -6.86
C HIS A 308 -17.33 1.84 -6.80
N LEU A 309 -16.97 2.37 -5.62
CA LEU A 309 -16.51 3.76 -5.43
C LEU A 309 -14.98 3.79 -5.40
N LYS A 310 -14.37 3.93 -6.58
CA LYS A 310 -12.92 3.85 -6.77
C LYS A 310 -12.26 5.19 -6.53
N VAL A 311 -11.25 5.19 -5.67
CA VAL A 311 -10.41 6.35 -5.32
C VAL A 311 -8.95 5.91 -5.31
N ASP A 312 -8.02 6.86 -5.45
CA ASP A 312 -6.67 6.66 -4.94
C ASP A 312 -6.80 6.47 -3.42
N GLN A 313 -6.44 5.28 -2.93
CA GLN A 313 -6.62 4.93 -1.52
C GLN A 313 -5.71 5.78 -0.62
N PHE A 314 -4.51 6.15 -1.09
CA PHE A 314 -3.65 7.05 -0.32
C PHE A 314 -4.17 8.48 -0.37
N GLY A 315 -4.56 8.94 -1.56
CA GLY A 315 -5.32 10.16 -1.76
C GLY A 315 -4.79 11.09 -2.85
N TYR A 316 -4.80 12.40 -2.60
CA TYR A 316 -4.67 13.40 -3.67
C TYR A 316 -3.90 14.65 -3.25
N LEU A 317 -3.15 15.24 -4.18
CA LEU A 317 -2.56 16.56 -3.99
C LEU A 317 -3.66 17.66 -4.02
N PRO A 318 -3.54 18.74 -3.21
CA PRO A 318 -4.53 19.81 -3.12
C PRO A 318 -4.91 20.43 -4.47
N LEU A 319 -3.96 20.62 -5.38
CA LEU A 319 -4.19 21.25 -6.70
C LEU A 319 -4.32 20.25 -7.87
N ALA A 320 -4.26 18.94 -7.59
CA ALA A 320 -4.46 17.93 -8.61
C ALA A 320 -5.94 17.80 -8.98
N LYS A 321 -6.19 17.32 -10.20
CA LYS A 321 -7.50 16.80 -10.62
C LYS A 321 -7.84 15.58 -9.77
N LYS A 322 -9.00 15.60 -9.11
CA LYS A 322 -9.47 14.53 -8.20
C LYS A 322 -10.81 14.02 -8.70
N VAL A 323 -10.83 12.75 -9.08
CA VAL A 323 -12.02 12.11 -9.65
C VAL A 323 -12.17 10.73 -9.03
N ALA A 324 -13.30 10.50 -8.38
CA ALA A 324 -13.71 9.16 -8.00
C ALA A 324 -14.42 8.52 -9.20
N VAL A 325 -14.04 7.29 -9.53
CA VAL A 325 -14.70 6.50 -10.58
C VAL A 325 -15.73 5.62 -9.91
N ILE A 326 -16.99 5.81 -10.27
CA ILE A 326 -18.10 4.98 -9.84
C ILE A 326 -18.33 3.94 -10.93
N SER A 327 -18.14 2.66 -10.63
CA SER A 327 -18.28 1.58 -11.62
C SER A 327 -19.64 0.89 -11.53
N GLY A 328 -20.20 0.53 -12.68
CA GLY A 328 -21.34 -0.36 -12.81
C GLY A 328 -20.96 -1.51 -13.75
N PRO A 329 -20.55 -2.68 -13.23
CA PRO A 329 -20.01 -3.75 -14.04
C PRO A 329 -21.07 -4.34 -14.98
N GLN A 330 -20.69 -4.60 -16.23
CA GLN A 330 -21.55 -5.19 -17.26
C GLN A 330 -20.94 -6.48 -17.82
N THR A 331 -19.61 -6.62 -17.75
CA THR A 331 -18.85 -7.79 -18.21
C THR A 331 -17.68 -8.05 -17.25
N GLY A 332 -17.30 -9.33 -17.13
CA GLY A 332 -16.27 -9.81 -16.21
C GLY A 332 -16.83 -10.58 -15.03
N TYR A 333 -15.95 -11.00 -14.11
CA TYR A 333 -16.28 -11.86 -12.96
C TYR A 333 -17.34 -11.27 -12.04
N ASN A 334 -17.46 -9.94 -12.03
CA ASN A 334 -18.40 -9.19 -11.21
C ASN A 334 -19.61 -8.64 -11.99
N ALA A 335 -19.89 -9.12 -13.20
CA ALA A 335 -21.02 -8.65 -14.00
C ALA A 335 -22.40 -8.90 -13.36
N SER A 336 -22.49 -9.80 -12.38
CA SER A 336 -23.71 -10.03 -11.58
C SER A 336 -23.94 -8.97 -10.51
N GLU A 337 -22.94 -8.14 -10.19
CA GLU A 337 -23.08 -7.02 -9.26
C GLU A 337 -23.93 -5.93 -9.93
N THR A 338 -25.18 -5.79 -9.52
CA THR A 338 -26.03 -4.71 -10.02
C THR A 338 -25.76 -3.44 -9.21
N PHE A 339 -25.11 -2.46 -9.84
CA PHE A 339 -24.89 -1.14 -9.25
C PHE A 339 -25.57 -0.07 -10.10
N THR A 340 -26.47 0.71 -9.48
CA THR A 340 -27.07 1.90 -10.09
C THR A 340 -26.48 3.10 -9.39
N PRO A 341 -25.82 4.05 -10.06
CA PRO A 341 -25.26 5.21 -9.39
C PRO A 341 -26.36 6.12 -8.82
N SER A 342 -26.08 6.70 -7.66
CA SER A 342 -26.97 7.69 -7.04
C SER A 342 -26.90 9.03 -7.75
N SER A 343 -27.95 9.84 -7.57
CA SER A 343 -28.05 11.18 -8.19
C SER A 343 -26.99 12.16 -7.70
N TYR A 344 -26.38 11.89 -6.55
CA TYR A 344 -25.25 12.67 -6.04
C TYR A 344 -24.38 11.83 -5.09
N TYR A 345 -23.14 12.27 -4.93
CA TYR A 345 -22.18 11.77 -3.97
C TYR A 345 -21.70 12.93 -3.10
N GLN A 346 -21.12 12.60 -1.95
CA GLN A 346 -20.58 13.55 -1.00
C GLN A 346 -19.10 13.28 -0.75
N ILE A 347 -18.33 14.34 -0.51
CA ILE A 347 -17.04 14.23 0.20
C ILE A 347 -17.31 14.52 1.66
N ARG A 348 -16.89 13.63 2.55
CA ARG A 348 -17.05 13.78 4.00
C ARG A 348 -15.71 13.72 4.70
N LYS A 349 -15.53 14.51 5.76
CA LYS A 349 -14.38 14.39 6.67
C LYS A 349 -14.48 13.06 7.41
N SER A 350 -13.41 12.27 7.45
CA SER A 350 -13.40 10.94 8.07
C SER A 350 -13.62 11.00 9.58
N SER A 351 -13.09 12.01 10.26
CA SER A 351 -13.18 12.17 11.72
C SER A 351 -14.55 12.60 12.23
N THR A 352 -15.27 13.45 11.47
CA THR A 352 -16.53 14.06 11.93
C THR A 352 -17.75 13.66 11.12
N ASN A 353 -17.56 12.99 9.99
CA ASN A 353 -18.58 12.73 8.97
C ASN A 353 -19.22 14.01 8.38
N ALA A 354 -18.64 15.18 8.63
CA ALA A 354 -19.13 16.45 8.09
C ALA A 354 -19.02 16.45 6.56
N VAL A 355 -20.10 16.84 5.88
CA VAL A 355 -20.13 16.98 4.43
C VAL A 355 -19.36 18.24 4.03
N VAL A 356 -18.36 18.08 3.17
CA VAL A 356 -17.52 19.18 2.63
C VAL A 356 -17.90 19.52 1.20
N LEU A 357 -18.32 18.52 0.42
CA LEU A 357 -18.82 18.71 -0.93
C LEU A 357 -20.01 17.78 -1.15
N ARG A 358 -20.97 18.22 -1.98
CA ARG A 358 -22.00 17.39 -2.58
C ARG A 358 -22.08 17.72 -4.07
N GLY A 359 -22.10 16.70 -4.93
CA GLY A 359 -22.22 16.91 -6.37
C GLY A 359 -22.75 15.68 -7.11
N ALA A 360 -23.33 15.91 -8.28
CA ALA A 360 -23.77 14.84 -9.17
C ALA A 360 -22.57 14.23 -9.90
N PRO A 361 -22.53 12.90 -10.10
CA PRO A 361 -21.51 12.30 -10.94
C PRO A 361 -21.85 12.53 -12.43
N THR A 362 -20.83 12.62 -13.28
CA THR A 362 -20.99 12.74 -14.74
C THR A 362 -20.90 11.35 -15.37
N VAL A 363 -21.84 11.01 -16.25
CA VAL A 363 -21.81 9.76 -17.00
C VAL A 363 -20.59 9.75 -17.94
N TRP A 364 -19.74 8.73 -17.86
CA TRP A 364 -18.63 8.57 -18.79
C TRP A 364 -19.11 7.97 -20.12
N GLY A 365 -18.49 8.38 -21.23
CA GLY A 365 -18.69 7.75 -22.55
C GLY A 365 -20.14 7.74 -23.04
N GLY A 366 -20.97 8.70 -22.61
CA GLY A 366 -22.41 8.72 -22.94
C GLY A 366 -23.20 7.52 -22.42
N GLY A 367 -22.68 6.81 -21.41
CA GLY A 367 -23.30 5.60 -20.83
C GLY A 367 -22.92 4.30 -21.53
N ALA A 368 -21.93 4.35 -22.44
CA ALA A 368 -21.34 3.17 -23.05
C ALA A 368 -20.61 2.31 -22.01
N THR A 369 -20.57 1.00 -22.26
CA THR A 369 -19.68 0.09 -21.53
C THR A 369 -18.25 0.28 -22.04
N HIS A 370 -17.34 0.62 -21.14
CA HIS A 370 -15.91 0.72 -21.44
C HIS A 370 -15.37 -0.68 -21.80
N THR A 371 -14.81 -0.83 -23.01
CA THR A 371 -14.46 -2.16 -23.55
C THR A 371 -13.33 -2.83 -22.77
N GLN A 372 -12.34 -2.09 -22.27
CA GLN A 372 -11.20 -2.69 -21.57
C GLN A 372 -11.54 -3.12 -20.13
N SER A 373 -12.48 -2.45 -19.46
CA SER A 373 -12.88 -2.81 -18.10
C SER A 373 -14.16 -3.64 -18.03
N GLY A 374 -15.04 -3.53 -19.04
CA GLY A 374 -16.37 -4.13 -19.02
C GLY A 374 -17.36 -3.40 -18.12
N ASP A 375 -17.09 -2.14 -17.74
CA ASP A 375 -17.94 -1.36 -16.85
C ASP A 375 -18.62 -0.21 -17.59
N LYS A 376 -19.85 0.11 -17.19
CA LYS A 376 -20.32 1.50 -17.29
C LYS A 376 -19.68 2.29 -16.15
N ALA A 377 -19.37 3.55 -16.38
CA ALA A 377 -18.69 4.37 -15.39
C ALA A 377 -19.29 5.76 -15.26
N TRP A 378 -19.12 6.35 -14.07
CA TRP A 378 -19.41 7.74 -13.80
C TRP A 378 -18.25 8.38 -13.05
N TRP A 379 -18.04 9.66 -13.29
CA TRP A 379 -16.98 10.46 -12.69
C TRP A 379 -17.57 11.44 -11.70
N PHE A 380 -17.22 11.27 -10.43
CA PHE A 380 -17.48 12.28 -9.41
C PHE A 380 -16.23 13.12 -9.21
N ASP A 381 -16.23 14.32 -9.79
CA ASP A 381 -15.14 15.29 -9.67
C ASP A 381 -15.28 16.10 -8.38
N PHE A 382 -14.26 16.02 -7.53
CA PHE A 382 -14.20 16.76 -6.27
C PHE A 382 -12.93 17.62 -6.19
N SER A 383 -12.38 18.03 -7.33
CA SER A 383 -11.17 18.84 -7.42
C SER A 383 -11.26 20.17 -6.67
N ALA A 384 -12.48 20.68 -6.45
CA ALA A 384 -12.75 21.86 -5.64
C ALA A 384 -12.39 21.71 -4.15
N VAL A 385 -12.31 20.48 -3.64
CA VAL A 385 -11.81 20.22 -2.28
C VAL A 385 -10.29 20.27 -2.30
N GLN A 386 -9.73 21.30 -1.67
CA GLN A 386 -8.28 21.52 -1.58
C GLN A 386 -7.79 21.57 -0.12
N GLU A 387 -8.72 21.64 0.85
CA GLU A 387 -8.39 21.65 2.27
C GLU A 387 -7.72 20.33 2.64
N SER A 388 -6.53 20.39 3.23
CA SER A 388 -5.85 19.19 3.68
C SER A 388 -6.64 18.46 4.77
N GLY A 389 -6.65 17.13 4.73
CA GLY A 389 -7.38 16.32 5.70
C GLY A 389 -7.67 14.91 5.20
N GLN A 390 -8.31 14.11 6.05
CA GLN A 390 -8.77 12.76 5.74
C GLN A 390 -10.23 12.79 5.32
N TYR A 391 -10.53 12.13 4.20
CA TYR A 391 -11.84 12.17 3.55
C TYR A 391 -12.29 10.81 3.04
N TYR A 392 -13.58 10.71 2.74
CA TYR A 392 -14.12 9.62 1.94
C TYR A 392 -15.24 10.09 1.01
N VAL A 393 -15.45 9.37 -0.09
CA VAL A 393 -16.62 9.52 -0.95
C VAL A 393 -17.78 8.75 -0.33
N TYR A 394 -18.94 9.40 -0.24
CA TYR A 394 -20.14 8.81 0.34
C TYR A 394 -21.35 8.88 -0.59
N ASP A 395 -21.95 7.72 -0.82
CA ASP A 395 -23.30 7.60 -1.36
C ASP A 395 -24.29 7.56 -0.20
N SER A 396 -24.92 8.70 0.09
CA SER A 396 -25.90 8.78 1.19
C SER A 396 -27.24 8.10 0.88
N LEU A 397 -27.57 7.85 -0.39
CA LEU A 397 -28.83 7.21 -0.77
C LEU A 397 -28.74 5.69 -0.60
N GLN A 398 -27.58 5.13 -0.91
CA GLN A 398 -27.30 3.69 -0.79
C GLN A 398 -26.57 3.32 0.50
N ARG A 399 -26.11 4.33 1.24
CA ARG A 399 -25.32 4.19 2.47
C ARG A 399 -23.99 3.44 2.25
N LYS A 400 -23.38 3.66 1.09
CA LYS A 400 -22.10 3.08 0.67
C LYS A 400 -20.98 4.12 0.67
N ARG A 401 -19.74 3.72 0.89
CA ARG A 401 -18.59 4.63 0.88
C ARG A 401 -17.34 4.04 0.22
N SER A 402 -16.45 4.91 -0.23
CA SER A 402 -15.07 4.54 -0.56
C SER A 402 -14.26 4.26 0.71
N TYR A 403 -13.03 3.76 0.51
CA TYR A 403 -11.94 3.85 1.49
C TYR A 403 -11.68 5.31 1.90
N ASP A 404 -11.07 5.49 3.07
CA ASP A 404 -10.53 6.78 3.47
C ASP A 404 -9.36 7.15 2.54
N PHE A 405 -9.10 8.44 2.38
CA PHE A 405 -7.96 8.95 1.63
C PHE A 405 -7.58 10.36 2.11
N GLU A 406 -6.32 10.73 1.94
CA GLU A 406 -5.80 12.03 2.37
C GLU A 406 -5.81 13.05 1.22
N ILE A 407 -6.18 14.30 1.50
CA ILE A 407 -5.78 15.43 0.65
C ILE A 407 -4.61 16.12 1.34
N SER A 408 -3.43 16.14 0.72
CA SER A 408 -2.23 16.74 1.32
C SER A 408 -1.10 16.94 0.30
N ASN A 409 -0.26 17.94 0.53
CA ASN A 409 0.96 18.16 -0.27
C ASN A 409 2.02 17.06 -0.07
N THR A 410 1.87 16.24 0.96
CA THR A 410 2.82 15.16 1.31
C THR A 410 2.20 13.78 1.21
N VAL A 411 1.00 13.64 0.64
CA VAL A 411 0.21 12.39 0.62
C VAL A 411 1.01 11.17 0.14
N TYR A 412 1.91 11.36 -0.84
CA TYR A 412 2.70 10.26 -1.40
C TYR A 412 4.08 10.08 -0.75
N GLN A 413 4.49 10.92 0.21
CA GLN A 413 5.82 10.79 0.83
C GLN A 413 5.98 9.48 1.61
N PRO A 414 5.01 9.04 2.45
CA PRO A 414 5.11 7.74 3.12
C PRO A 414 5.15 6.58 2.12
N VAL A 415 4.36 6.68 1.05
CA VAL A 415 4.30 5.68 -0.02
C VAL A 415 5.66 5.56 -0.73
N LEU A 416 6.29 6.69 -1.06
CA LEU A 416 7.60 6.74 -1.69
C LEU A 416 8.68 6.09 -0.83
N LYS A 417 8.68 6.39 0.47
CA LYS A 417 9.63 5.78 1.43
C LYS A 417 9.48 4.27 1.46
N GLN A 418 8.27 3.74 1.62
CA GLN A 418 8.08 2.28 1.65
C GLN A 418 8.41 1.64 0.30
N ALA A 419 8.01 2.25 -0.81
CA ALA A 419 8.31 1.75 -2.15
C ALA A 419 9.83 1.68 -2.41
N ALA A 420 10.61 2.62 -1.87
CA ALA A 420 12.06 2.59 -2.02
C ALA A 420 12.71 1.50 -1.15
N ARG A 421 12.18 1.26 0.05
CA ARG A 421 12.67 0.21 0.96
C ARG A 421 12.48 -1.21 0.42
N VAL A 422 11.67 -1.42 -0.62
CA VAL A 422 11.58 -2.71 -1.32
C VAL A 422 12.98 -3.19 -1.75
N PHE A 423 13.82 -2.30 -2.25
CA PHE A 423 15.18 -2.63 -2.67
C PHE A 423 16.07 -3.08 -1.48
N PHE A 424 15.91 -2.49 -0.30
CA PHE A 424 16.54 -2.97 0.93
C PHE A 424 16.15 -4.42 1.24
N TYR A 425 14.87 -4.78 1.10
CA TYR A 425 14.40 -6.16 1.27
C TYR A 425 14.93 -7.10 0.17
N GLN A 426 15.19 -6.59 -1.03
CA GLN A 426 15.82 -7.36 -2.13
C GLN A 426 17.34 -7.51 -2.00
N ARG A 427 18.05 -6.85 -1.06
CA ARG A 427 19.52 -6.96 -0.95
C ARG A 427 19.99 -8.41 -0.70
N SER A 428 20.77 -8.99 -1.61
CA SER A 428 21.48 -10.27 -1.40
C SER A 428 22.72 -10.08 -0.53
N GLY A 429 23.11 -11.09 0.24
CA GLY A 429 24.31 -11.02 1.10
C GLY A 429 24.22 -10.02 2.27
N PHE A 430 23.02 -9.50 2.56
CA PHE A 430 22.79 -8.55 3.65
C PHE A 430 21.69 -9.04 4.59
N ALA A 431 21.90 -8.91 5.90
CA ALA A 431 20.94 -9.33 6.91
C ALA A 431 19.83 -8.28 7.09
N LYS A 432 18.57 -8.72 7.10
CA LYS A 432 17.41 -7.86 7.36
C LYS A 432 17.11 -7.91 8.85
N GLN A 433 17.54 -6.88 9.57
CA GLN A 433 17.44 -6.84 11.03
C GLN A 433 16.90 -5.50 11.54
N THR A 434 16.41 -5.50 12.78
CA THR A 434 15.98 -4.28 13.48
C THR A 434 17.15 -3.32 13.66
N PRO A 435 16.94 -1.99 13.58
CA PRO A 435 15.65 -1.29 13.43
C PRO A 435 15.15 -1.14 11.97
N TYR A 436 15.94 -1.57 10.98
CA TYR A 436 15.65 -1.33 9.55
C TYR A 436 14.59 -2.28 8.99
N ALA A 437 14.64 -3.56 9.36
CA ALA A 437 13.58 -4.52 9.08
C ALA A 437 12.71 -4.73 10.34
N GLN A 438 11.39 -4.68 10.17
CA GLN A 438 10.45 -4.99 11.26
C GLN A 438 10.08 -6.47 11.25
N ALA A 439 9.86 -7.05 12.43
CA ALA A 439 9.26 -8.38 12.54
C ALA A 439 7.86 -8.36 11.90
N PRO A 440 7.48 -9.40 11.13
CA PRO A 440 8.16 -10.68 11.00
C PRO A 440 9.17 -10.77 9.83
N TRP A 441 9.45 -9.67 9.11
CA TRP A 441 10.27 -9.65 7.88
C TRP A 441 11.79 -9.52 8.13
N THR A 442 12.26 -10.03 9.26
CA THR A 442 13.69 -10.12 9.55
C THR A 442 14.27 -11.42 8.98
N ASP A 443 15.51 -11.38 8.48
CA ASP A 443 16.23 -12.55 7.95
C ASP A 443 17.75 -12.37 8.08
N GLY A 444 18.49 -13.47 8.03
CA GLY A 444 19.96 -13.47 7.93
C GLY A 444 20.47 -13.01 6.56
N ALA A 445 21.80 -12.95 6.41
CA ALA A 445 22.42 -12.67 5.11
C ALA A 445 22.41 -13.93 4.22
N ALA A 446 21.88 -13.81 3.02
CA ALA A 446 21.74 -14.92 2.06
C ALA A 446 22.97 -15.12 1.17
N PHE A 447 23.18 -16.35 0.69
CA PHE A 447 24.16 -16.71 -0.34
C PHE A 447 25.64 -16.43 -0.01
N LEU A 448 26.03 -16.49 1.27
CA LEU A 448 27.42 -16.27 1.70
C LEU A 448 28.22 -17.56 1.98
N GLY A 449 27.62 -18.73 1.75
CA GLY A 449 28.21 -20.04 2.02
C GLY A 449 29.12 -20.58 0.92
N THR A 450 29.49 -21.86 1.04
CA THR A 450 30.37 -22.56 0.09
C THR A 450 29.76 -22.62 -1.30
N GLN A 451 30.54 -22.22 -2.33
CA GLN A 451 30.10 -22.16 -3.72
C GLN A 451 28.80 -21.34 -3.96
N GLN A 452 28.59 -20.31 -3.13
CA GLN A 452 27.56 -19.31 -3.34
C GLN A 452 28.20 -18.00 -3.85
N ASP A 453 27.69 -16.83 -3.48
CA ASP A 453 28.10 -15.59 -4.12
C ASP A 453 29.56 -15.20 -3.81
N LYS A 454 30.13 -15.61 -2.67
CA LYS A 454 31.55 -15.36 -2.31
C LYS A 454 32.57 -16.31 -2.94
N ASP A 455 32.13 -17.46 -3.44
CA ASP A 455 32.91 -18.48 -4.17
C ASP A 455 32.13 -18.87 -5.42
N CYS A 456 31.69 -17.86 -6.18
CA CYS A 456 30.82 -18.09 -7.32
C CYS A 456 31.68 -18.53 -8.49
N ARG A 457 31.30 -19.61 -9.18
CA ARG A 457 32.10 -20.22 -10.26
C ARG A 457 31.36 -20.16 -11.58
N LEU A 458 32.11 -20.20 -12.68
CA LEU A 458 31.54 -20.15 -14.02
C LEU A 458 30.67 -21.38 -14.25
N VAL A 459 29.47 -21.19 -14.80
CA VAL A 459 28.52 -22.30 -15.01
C VAL A 459 29.08 -23.39 -15.93
N THR A 460 29.86 -23.01 -16.94
CA THR A 460 30.46 -23.94 -17.91
C THR A 460 31.83 -24.48 -17.47
N ASN A 461 32.39 -23.98 -16.37
CA ASN A 461 33.64 -24.46 -15.79
C ASN A 461 33.64 -24.23 -14.28
N THR A 462 33.31 -25.26 -13.50
CA THR A 462 33.18 -25.14 -12.04
C THR A 462 34.50 -25.33 -11.28
N ALA A 463 35.64 -25.26 -11.97
CA ALA A 463 36.95 -25.33 -11.33
C ALA A 463 37.17 -24.15 -10.36
N ALA A 464 37.88 -24.39 -9.26
CA ALA A 464 38.16 -23.37 -8.25
C ALA A 464 38.92 -22.15 -8.81
N SER A 465 39.67 -22.32 -9.91
CA SER A 465 40.35 -21.22 -10.62
C SER A 465 39.41 -20.19 -11.26
N THR A 466 38.11 -20.50 -11.38
CA THR A 466 37.09 -19.58 -11.88
C THR A 466 36.31 -18.87 -10.75
N SER A 467 36.68 -19.12 -9.50
CA SER A 467 36.00 -18.55 -8.32
C SER A 467 36.11 -17.02 -8.29
N LEU A 468 35.00 -16.35 -8.04
CA LEU A 468 34.87 -14.90 -7.89
C LEU A 468 33.98 -14.55 -6.69
N ASP A 469 34.28 -13.43 -6.02
CA ASP A 469 33.39 -12.82 -5.03
C ASP A 469 32.41 -11.86 -5.73
N LEU A 470 31.17 -12.33 -5.91
CA LEU A 470 30.06 -11.65 -6.58
C LEU A 470 28.86 -11.41 -5.62
N GLN A 471 29.14 -11.25 -4.33
CA GLN A 471 28.14 -10.93 -3.30
C GLN A 471 27.53 -9.52 -3.47
N GLY A 472 26.40 -9.29 -2.80
CA GLY A 472 25.67 -8.02 -2.85
C GLY A 472 24.67 -7.95 -4.00
N GLY A 473 24.19 -6.74 -4.29
CA GLY A 473 23.17 -6.46 -5.29
C GLY A 473 21.77 -6.87 -4.84
N TRP A 474 20.79 -6.75 -5.73
CA TRP A 474 19.40 -7.08 -5.48
C TRP A 474 19.00 -8.41 -6.12
N PHE A 475 18.10 -9.13 -5.45
CA PHE A 475 17.25 -10.12 -6.11
C PHE A 475 16.35 -9.41 -7.13
N ASP A 476 16.34 -9.90 -8.37
CA ASP A 476 15.68 -9.23 -9.49
C ASP A 476 14.16 -9.17 -9.33
N ALA A 477 13.57 -10.28 -8.89
CA ALA A 477 12.12 -10.42 -8.85
C ALA A 477 11.68 -11.26 -7.64
N GLY A 478 10.72 -12.17 -7.86
CA GLY A 478 10.26 -13.10 -6.85
C GLY A 478 11.29 -14.18 -6.53
N ASP A 479 12.18 -14.50 -7.46
CA ASP A 479 13.31 -15.40 -7.24
C ASP A 479 14.55 -14.69 -6.67
N TYR A 480 15.59 -15.46 -6.35
CA TYR A 480 16.82 -14.92 -5.77
C TYR A 480 17.93 -14.67 -6.80
N ASN A 481 17.62 -14.65 -8.09
CA ASN A 481 18.61 -14.47 -9.14
C ASN A 481 18.92 -12.99 -9.38
N LYS A 482 20.12 -12.72 -9.91
CA LYS A 482 20.62 -11.36 -10.14
C LYS A 482 21.12 -11.25 -11.59
N TYR A 483 20.62 -10.28 -12.34
CA TYR A 483 20.86 -10.17 -13.79
C TYR A 483 21.38 -8.78 -14.14
N VAL A 484 22.63 -8.69 -14.64
CA VAL A 484 23.20 -7.39 -15.04
C VAL A 484 22.33 -6.69 -16.07
N PRO A 485 21.82 -7.34 -17.14
CA PRO A 485 20.97 -6.67 -18.13
C PRO A 485 19.69 -6.05 -17.57
N PHE A 486 19.05 -6.68 -16.58
CA PHE A 486 17.78 -6.21 -15.99
C PHE A 486 17.96 -4.99 -15.07
N THR A 487 19.20 -4.69 -14.65
CA THR A 487 19.51 -3.47 -13.89
C THR A 487 19.41 -2.19 -14.72
N TYR A 488 19.38 -2.26 -16.05
CA TYR A 488 19.37 -1.08 -16.92
C TYR A 488 18.19 -0.15 -16.63
N GLY A 489 16.97 -0.69 -16.71
CA GLY A 489 15.73 0.06 -16.45
C GLY A 489 15.70 0.73 -15.07
N PRO A 490 15.73 -0.03 -13.97
CA PRO A 490 15.55 0.53 -12.64
C PRO A 490 16.65 1.50 -12.25
N LEU A 491 17.92 1.25 -12.61
CA LEU A 491 18.99 2.19 -12.31
C LEU A 491 18.86 3.48 -13.12
N VAL A 492 18.49 3.42 -14.41
CA VAL A 492 18.22 4.62 -15.20
C VAL A 492 17.05 5.40 -14.59
N ASP A 493 15.95 4.73 -14.26
CA ASP A 493 14.79 5.40 -13.66
C ASP A 493 15.10 6.03 -12.31
N MET A 494 15.76 5.32 -11.39
CA MET A 494 16.10 5.86 -10.07
C MET A 494 17.08 7.04 -10.17
N LEU A 495 18.11 6.93 -11.01
CA LEU A 495 19.09 8.00 -11.21
C LEU A 495 18.46 9.25 -11.85
N LEU A 496 17.55 9.07 -12.82
CA LEU A 496 16.79 10.17 -13.40
C LEU A 496 15.77 10.73 -12.39
N ALA A 497 15.13 9.90 -11.58
CA ALA A 497 14.20 10.37 -10.55
C ALA A 497 14.91 11.23 -9.50
N TYR A 498 16.15 10.89 -9.13
CA TYR A 498 16.99 11.74 -8.29
C TYR A 498 17.31 13.06 -8.98
N GLN A 499 17.78 13.01 -10.23
CA GLN A 499 18.16 14.22 -10.97
C GLN A 499 16.96 15.16 -11.20
N GLU A 500 15.81 14.60 -11.53
CA GLU A 500 14.57 15.31 -11.81
C GLU A 500 14.01 15.89 -10.51
N ASN A 501 14.07 15.17 -9.40
CA ASN A 501 13.50 15.62 -8.14
C ASN A 501 14.34 15.25 -6.89
N PRO A 502 15.48 15.92 -6.66
CA PRO A 502 16.37 15.56 -5.55
C PRO A 502 15.76 15.79 -4.17
N VAL A 503 14.73 16.64 -4.04
CA VAL A 503 14.09 16.94 -2.73
C VAL A 503 13.12 15.84 -2.27
N ALA A 504 12.69 14.95 -3.17
CA ALA A 504 11.86 13.81 -2.81
C ALA A 504 12.66 12.71 -2.07
N TRP A 505 13.99 12.76 -2.17
CA TRP A 505 14.90 11.73 -1.68
C TRP A 505 15.66 12.27 -0.47
N THR A 506 15.08 12.06 0.70
CA THR A 506 15.70 12.39 1.98
C THR A 506 16.62 11.27 2.46
N ASP A 507 17.29 11.51 3.59
CA ASP A 507 18.27 10.62 4.24
C ASP A 507 17.64 10.01 5.52
N ASP A 508 16.39 9.54 5.41
CA ASP A 508 15.55 9.06 6.52
C ASP A 508 14.51 7.98 6.12
N PHE A 509 14.85 7.14 5.15
CA PHE A 509 14.03 6.03 4.65
C PHE A 509 14.17 4.77 5.51
N ASN A 510 14.92 4.84 6.62
CA ASN A 510 15.12 3.73 7.56
C ASN A 510 15.79 2.52 6.91
N ILE A 511 16.87 2.78 6.18
CA ILE A 511 17.86 1.80 5.73
C ILE A 511 19.16 1.97 6.53
N PRO A 512 20.08 1.00 6.52
CA PRO A 512 21.33 1.06 7.29
C PRO A 512 22.17 2.31 7.06
N GLU A 513 22.08 2.88 5.86
CA GLU A 513 22.79 4.07 5.44
C GLU A 513 22.12 5.39 5.85
N SER A 514 20.86 5.37 6.30
CA SER A 514 20.13 6.59 6.65
C SER A 514 20.81 7.40 7.76
N GLY A 515 20.92 8.70 7.52
CA GLY A 515 21.64 9.68 8.35
C GLY A 515 23.11 9.88 7.97
N ASN A 516 23.59 9.31 6.86
CA ASN A 516 25.00 9.41 6.45
C ASN A 516 25.32 10.69 5.63
N GLY A 517 24.33 11.54 5.36
CA GLY A 517 24.43 12.75 4.56
C GLY A 517 24.28 12.53 3.04
N ILE A 518 23.95 11.32 2.60
CA ILE A 518 23.65 10.95 1.22
C ILE A 518 22.14 10.67 1.13
N PRO A 519 21.44 11.09 0.06
CA PRO A 519 20.06 10.70 -0.17
C PRO A 519 19.91 9.17 -0.20
N ASP A 520 18.98 8.60 0.56
CA ASP A 520 18.87 7.13 0.71
C ASP A 520 18.60 6.41 -0.63
N LEU A 521 17.97 7.09 -1.60
CA LEU A 521 17.83 6.56 -2.94
C LEU A 521 19.21 6.27 -3.58
N LEU A 522 20.18 7.16 -3.38
CA LEU A 522 21.52 6.99 -3.91
C LEU A 522 22.34 5.99 -3.10
N ASP A 523 22.10 5.84 -1.79
CA ASP A 523 22.69 4.74 -1.02
C ASP A 523 22.20 3.38 -1.53
N GLU A 524 20.91 3.26 -1.82
CA GLU A 524 20.34 2.04 -2.39
C GLU A 524 20.88 1.80 -3.80
N VAL A 525 20.92 2.81 -4.67
CA VAL A 525 21.58 2.70 -6.00
C VAL A 525 23.03 2.27 -5.87
N LYS A 526 23.77 2.82 -4.90
CA LYS A 526 25.17 2.45 -4.66
C LYS A 526 25.30 0.96 -4.31
N TRP A 527 24.36 0.38 -3.57
CA TRP A 527 24.35 -1.05 -3.25
C TRP A 527 24.42 -1.92 -4.51
N GLU A 528 23.59 -1.61 -5.51
CA GLU A 528 23.56 -2.33 -6.78
C GLU A 528 24.79 -2.02 -7.65
N LEU A 529 25.24 -0.77 -7.69
CA LEU A 529 26.44 -0.38 -8.43
C LEU A 529 27.70 -1.07 -7.89
N ASP A 530 27.80 -1.28 -6.57
CA ASP A 530 28.90 -2.03 -5.97
C ASP A 530 28.88 -3.51 -6.41
N TRP A 531 27.71 -4.11 -6.62
CA TRP A 531 27.62 -5.43 -7.23
C TRP A 531 27.99 -5.42 -8.72
N LEU A 532 27.46 -4.47 -9.51
CA LEU A 532 27.82 -4.33 -10.93
C LEU A 532 29.34 -4.13 -11.13
N ARG A 533 30.01 -3.44 -10.21
CA ARG A 533 31.47 -3.30 -10.24
C ARG A 533 32.21 -4.62 -9.98
N ARG A 534 31.68 -5.51 -9.14
CA ARG A 534 32.21 -6.88 -8.97
C ARG A 534 31.98 -7.73 -10.22
N MET A 535 30.92 -7.43 -10.98
CA MET A 535 30.63 -8.09 -12.25
C MET A 535 31.53 -7.62 -13.41
N GLN A 536 32.24 -6.50 -13.27
CA GLN A 536 33.14 -5.98 -14.31
C GLN A 536 34.51 -6.67 -14.24
N GLN A 537 34.92 -7.26 -15.37
CA GLN A 537 36.23 -7.86 -15.56
C GLN A 537 37.31 -6.80 -15.87
N PRO A 538 38.60 -7.11 -15.67
CA PRO A 538 39.70 -6.16 -15.95
C PRO A 538 39.74 -5.60 -17.38
N ASN A 539 39.20 -6.33 -18.35
CA ASN A 539 39.10 -5.88 -19.75
C ASN A 539 37.91 -4.94 -20.04
N GLY A 540 37.13 -4.58 -19.02
CA GLY A 540 35.96 -3.71 -19.12
C GLY A 540 34.63 -4.44 -19.35
N SER A 541 34.64 -5.70 -19.77
CA SER A 541 33.42 -6.50 -19.98
C SER A 541 32.70 -6.83 -18.67
N LEU A 542 31.38 -6.94 -18.70
CA LEU A 542 30.58 -7.34 -17.53
C LEU A 542 30.04 -8.76 -17.68
N LEU A 543 30.18 -9.56 -16.63
CA LEU A 543 29.52 -10.86 -16.46
C LEU A 543 27.99 -10.71 -16.55
N HIS A 544 27.30 -11.74 -17.02
CA HIS A 544 25.89 -11.59 -17.40
C HIS A 544 24.90 -11.70 -16.24
N LYS A 545 25.07 -12.72 -15.38
CA LYS A 545 24.17 -12.98 -14.24
C LYS A 545 24.86 -13.79 -13.15
N VAL A 546 24.26 -13.79 -11.97
CA VAL A 546 24.53 -14.74 -10.86
C VAL A 546 23.21 -15.40 -10.50
N SER A 547 23.13 -16.72 -10.64
CA SER A 547 21.90 -17.46 -10.38
C SER A 547 22.16 -18.87 -9.85
N VAL A 548 21.13 -19.50 -9.31
CA VAL A 548 21.05 -20.96 -9.22
C VAL A 548 20.96 -21.56 -10.63
N THR A 549 21.29 -22.86 -10.77
CA THR A 549 21.21 -23.56 -12.07
C THR A 549 19.81 -24.11 -12.38
N SER A 550 18.93 -24.21 -11.39
CA SER A 550 17.53 -24.64 -11.51
C SER A 550 16.56 -23.57 -10.98
N PHE A 551 15.27 -23.90 -10.81
CA PHE A 551 14.27 -23.05 -10.16
C PHE A 551 14.17 -23.23 -8.63
N ASN A 552 15.09 -23.97 -8.01
CA ASN A 552 15.05 -24.22 -6.57
C ASN A 552 15.29 -22.95 -5.76
N ALA A 553 14.46 -22.73 -4.75
CA ALA A 553 14.62 -21.65 -3.78
C ALA A 553 14.09 -22.08 -2.41
N THR A 554 14.74 -21.63 -1.34
CA THR A 554 14.31 -21.87 0.06
C THR A 554 13.87 -20.57 0.72
N SER A 555 12.81 -20.60 1.52
CA SER A 555 12.38 -19.48 2.36
C SER A 555 12.75 -19.70 3.84
N PRO A 556 13.27 -18.69 4.55
CA PRO A 556 13.69 -17.38 4.03
C PRO A 556 15.02 -17.47 3.24
N PRO A 557 15.44 -16.42 2.51
CA PRO A 557 16.64 -16.42 1.66
C PRO A 557 17.92 -16.89 2.36
N SER A 558 18.11 -16.56 3.64
CA SER A 558 19.29 -16.98 4.41
C SER A 558 19.39 -18.49 4.64
N ALA A 559 18.27 -19.22 4.55
CA ALA A 559 18.22 -20.68 4.65
C ALA A 559 18.53 -21.37 3.30
N ASP A 560 18.68 -20.60 2.22
CA ASP A 560 18.99 -21.15 0.91
C ASP A 560 20.47 -21.49 0.77
N THR A 561 20.76 -22.79 0.69
CA THR A 561 22.11 -23.35 0.56
C THR A 561 22.43 -23.80 -0.87
N ASN A 562 21.57 -23.49 -1.84
CA ASN A 562 21.80 -23.87 -3.23
C ASN A 562 23.09 -23.22 -3.77
N VAL A 563 23.78 -23.97 -4.62
CA VAL A 563 24.99 -23.51 -5.31
C VAL A 563 24.64 -22.39 -6.29
N ARG A 564 25.48 -21.36 -6.32
CA ARG A 564 25.34 -20.21 -7.22
C ARG A 564 26.44 -20.25 -8.29
N ARG A 565 26.07 -19.87 -9.51
CA ARG A 565 26.96 -19.81 -10.66
C ARG A 565 26.82 -18.49 -11.37
N TYR A 566 27.89 -18.03 -12.00
CA TYR A 566 27.85 -16.86 -12.87
C TYR A 566 27.88 -17.25 -14.34
N GLY A 567 27.22 -16.42 -15.15
CA GLY A 567 27.28 -16.45 -16.60
C GLY A 567 28.44 -15.62 -17.14
N ALA A 568 29.06 -16.08 -18.24
CA ALA A 568 30.14 -15.36 -18.91
C ALA A 568 29.71 -13.95 -19.37
N ALA A 569 30.69 -13.09 -19.64
CA ALA A 569 30.42 -11.73 -20.09
C ALA A 569 29.73 -11.67 -21.46
N SER A 570 28.97 -10.60 -21.67
CA SER A 570 28.19 -10.37 -22.90
C SER A 570 28.09 -8.90 -23.24
N THR A 571 27.71 -8.59 -24.48
CA THR A 571 27.44 -7.21 -24.88
C THR A 571 26.20 -6.64 -24.20
N ASP A 572 25.15 -7.44 -23.97
CA ASP A 572 23.94 -6.99 -23.26
C ASP A 572 24.30 -6.44 -21.87
N ALA A 573 25.07 -7.21 -21.10
CA ALA A 573 25.51 -6.83 -19.76
C ALA A 573 26.52 -5.67 -19.78
N THR A 574 27.46 -5.68 -20.72
CA THR A 574 28.50 -4.65 -20.77
C THR A 574 27.96 -3.29 -21.23
N ALA A 575 27.03 -3.27 -22.19
CA ALA A 575 26.35 -2.04 -22.61
C ALA A 575 25.46 -1.48 -21.49
N THR A 576 24.81 -2.34 -20.70
CA THR A 576 24.12 -1.91 -19.47
C THR A 576 25.08 -1.23 -18.51
N GLY A 577 26.19 -1.89 -18.15
CA GLY A 577 27.21 -1.33 -17.26
C GLY A 577 27.73 0.03 -17.74
N ALA A 578 28.04 0.16 -19.04
CA ALA A 578 28.51 1.41 -19.63
C ALA A 578 27.53 2.58 -19.40
N ALA A 579 26.23 2.35 -19.63
CA ALA A 579 25.21 3.39 -19.48
C ALA A 579 24.96 3.74 -18.00
N VAL A 580 24.73 2.74 -17.16
CA VAL A 580 24.36 2.98 -15.75
C VAL A 580 25.53 3.55 -14.95
N PHE A 581 26.77 3.10 -15.19
CA PHE A 581 27.95 3.68 -14.54
C PHE A 581 28.16 5.14 -14.98
N ALA A 582 27.93 5.47 -16.24
CA ALA A 582 28.07 6.84 -16.73
C ALA A 582 27.04 7.77 -16.08
N LEU A 583 25.75 7.38 -16.07
CA LEU A 583 24.70 8.19 -15.46
C LEU A 583 24.90 8.31 -13.94
N ALA A 584 25.28 7.22 -13.26
CA ALA A 584 25.56 7.24 -11.84
C ALA A 584 26.77 8.13 -11.50
N ALA A 585 27.83 8.07 -12.30
CA ALA A 585 29.00 8.92 -12.12
C ALA A 585 28.62 10.42 -12.14
N ILE A 586 27.69 10.83 -13.00
CA ILE A 586 27.16 12.20 -13.01
C ILE A 586 26.51 12.54 -11.66
N GLN A 587 25.60 11.69 -11.17
CA GLN A 587 24.88 11.96 -9.93
C GLN A 587 25.82 11.96 -8.71
N PHE A 588 26.67 10.96 -8.55
CA PHE A 588 27.59 10.87 -7.41
C PHE A 588 28.64 11.99 -7.40
N LYS A 589 29.09 12.46 -8.57
CA LYS A 589 29.98 13.65 -8.66
C LYS A 589 29.29 14.96 -8.34
N SER A 590 27.97 15.03 -8.48
CA SER A 590 27.19 16.23 -8.15
C SER A 590 26.99 16.42 -6.64
N LEU A 591 27.18 15.37 -5.84
CA LEU A 591 27.05 15.42 -4.40
C LEU A 591 28.18 16.24 -3.76
N SER A 592 27.89 16.85 -2.61
CA SER A 592 28.87 17.60 -1.83
C SER A 592 29.90 16.71 -1.10
N SER A 593 29.64 15.40 -0.98
CA SER A 593 30.53 14.44 -0.33
C SER A 593 31.78 14.14 -1.19
N PRO A 594 33.00 14.41 -0.68
CA PRO A 594 34.24 14.05 -1.40
C PRO A 594 34.39 12.53 -1.62
N GLN A 595 33.89 11.71 -0.69
CA GLN A 595 33.89 10.25 -0.87
C GLN A 595 33.02 9.84 -2.05
N MET A 596 31.83 10.43 -2.19
CA MET A 596 30.94 10.14 -3.31
C MET A 596 31.45 10.70 -4.63
N GLN A 597 32.13 11.85 -4.63
CA GLN A 597 32.80 12.36 -5.84
C GLN A 597 33.92 11.42 -6.31
N THR A 598 34.67 10.83 -5.37
CA THR A 598 35.69 9.81 -5.66
C THR A 598 35.06 8.53 -6.19
N TYR A 599 33.95 8.10 -5.59
CA TYR A 599 33.17 6.97 -6.07
C TYR A 599 32.67 7.20 -7.49
N GLY A 600 32.10 8.37 -7.78
CA GLY A 600 31.68 8.78 -9.12
C GLY A 600 32.83 8.82 -10.13
N SER A 601 34.04 9.19 -9.71
CA SER A 601 35.23 9.10 -10.57
C SER A 601 35.62 7.66 -10.88
N THR A 602 35.40 6.75 -9.93
CA THR A 602 35.63 5.32 -10.15
C THR A 602 34.59 4.73 -11.11
N LEU A 603 33.33 5.14 -10.97
CA LEU A 603 32.25 4.77 -11.90
C LEU A 603 32.50 5.31 -13.30
N GLN A 604 33.03 6.53 -13.44
CA GLN A 604 33.42 7.07 -14.76
C GLN A 604 34.43 6.15 -15.46
N THR A 605 35.48 5.71 -14.76
CA THR A 605 36.47 4.78 -15.34
C THR A 605 35.82 3.46 -15.74
N ALA A 606 34.95 2.91 -14.87
CA ALA A 606 34.20 1.69 -15.17
C ALA A 606 33.32 1.83 -16.42
N ALA A 607 32.64 2.96 -16.57
CA ALA A 607 31.77 3.27 -17.70
C ALA A 607 32.56 3.34 -19.02
N ILE A 608 33.70 4.03 -19.02
CA ILE A 608 34.56 4.19 -20.21
C ILE A 608 35.09 2.82 -20.66
N ASN A 609 35.57 1.99 -19.72
CA ASN A 609 36.07 0.65 -20.03
C ASN A 609 34.98 -0.25 -20.60
N ALA A 610 33.77 -0.22 -20.02
CA ALA A 610 32.63 -0.97 -20.51
C ALA A 610 32.18 -0.49 -21.91
N PHE A 611 32.11 0.82 -22.14
CA PHE A 611 31.74 1.39 -23.44
C PHE A 611 32.72 0.98 -24.54
N ASN A 612 34.02 1.09 -24.26
CA ASN A 612 35.07 0.70 -25.21
C ASN A 612 34.98 -0.79 -25.55
N TRP A 613 34.79 -1.65 -24.54
CA TRP A 613 34.63 -3.08 -24.77
C TRP A 613 33.37 -3.40 -25.58
N ALA A 614 32.22 -2.83 -25.22
CA ALA A 614 30.94 -3.09 -25.88
C ALA A 614 30.88 -2.60 -27.33
N ASN A 615 31.60 -1.52 -27.66
CA ASN A 615 31.75 -1.04 -29.04
C ASN A 615 32.69 -1.92 -29.87
N SER A 616 33.75 -2.46 -29.24
CA SER A 616 34.68 -3.37 -29.90
C SER A 616 34.09 -4.77 -30.08
N ASN A 617 33.11 -5.12 -29.22
CA ASN A 617 32.47 -6.43 -29.17
C ASN A 617 30.95 -6.27 -29.22
N PRO A 618 30.35 -5.82 -30.34
CA PRO A 618 28.95 -5.42 -30.38
C PRO A 618 27.94 -6.60 -30.40
N ALA A 619 28.42 -7.82 -30.58
CA ALA A 619 27.61 -9.02 -30.81
C ALA A 619 28.09 -10.26 -30.03
N VAL A 620 28.68 -10.07 -28.84
CA VAL A 620 28.99 -11.18 -27.92
C VAL A 620 27.72 -11.56 -27.17
N LEU A 621 27.03 -12.57 -27.69
CA LEU A 621 25.77 -13.06 -27.14
C LEU A 621 26.00 -13.95 -25.91
N PHE A 622 25.09 -13.87 -24.95
CA PHE A 622 25.14 -14.73 -23.78
C PHE A 622 24.66 -16.15 -24.11
N ASN A 623 25.42 -17.14 -23.66
CA ASN A 623 25.03 -18.55 -23.74
C ASN A 623 24.45 -19.00 -22.39
N ASN A 624 23.14 -19.28 -22.36
CA ASN A 624 22.43 -19.70 -21.15
C ASN A 624 22.60 -21.20 -20.81
N THR A 625 23.45 -21.94 -21.53
CA THR A 625 23.71 -23.37 -21.25
C THR A 625 24.17 -23.56 -19.81
N GLY A 626 23.50 -24.48 -19.09
CA GLY A 626 23.76 -24.77 -17.67
C GLY A 626 22.84 -24.04 -16.69
N PHE A 627 21.92 -23.21 -17.19
CA PHE A 627 20.87 -22.58 -16.39
C PHE A 627 19.48 -22.91 -16.92
N GLU A 628 18.55 -23.24 -16.04
CA GLU A 628 17.11 -23.30 -16.34
C GLU A 628 16.46 -21.92 -16.27
N SER A 629 17.01 -21.02 -15.45
CA SER A 629 16.52 -19.65 -15.29
C SER A 629 16.67 -18.81 -16.56
N VAL A 630 15.90 -17.72 -16.64
CA VAL A 630 15.85 -16.84 -17.82
C VAL A 630 17.24 -16.38 -18.26
N ALA A 631 17.42 -16.24 -19.57
CA ALA A 631 18.68 -15.85 -20.16
C ALA A 631 18.99 -14.36 -19.97
N ALA A 632 17.97 -13.49 -19.82
CA ALA A 632 18.10 -12.02 -19.77
C ALA A 632 18.80 -11.39 -21.01
N THR A 633 18.57 -11.97 -22.19
CA THR A 633 19.13 -11.48 -23.46
C THR A 633 18.19 -10.54 -24.18
N TYR A 634 18.77 -9.66 -25.00
CA TYR A 634 18.04 -8.60 -25.69
C TYR A 634 18.35 -8.58 -27.20
N THR A 635 17.61 -7.76 -27.94
CA THR A 635 17.78 -7.62 -29.39
C THR A 635 19.03 -6.81 -29.75
N ASP A 636 19.43 -6.87 -31.03
CA ASP A 636 20.49 -6.01 -31.57
C ASP A 636 20.17 -4.52 -31.38
N ASN A 637 18.89 -4.15 -31.52
CA ASN A 637 18.41 -2.79 -31.29
C ASN A 637 18.61 -2.36 -29.83
N ASP A 638 18.26 -3.21 -28.86
CA ASP A 638 18.47 -2.92 -27.43
C ASP A 638 19.95 -2.71 -27.09
N ARG A 639 20.83 -3.57 -27.61
CA ARG A 639 22.28 -3.40 -27.42
C ARG A 639 22.76 -2.09 -28.01
N MET A 640 22.27 -1.70 -29.18
CA MET A 640 22.59 -0.41 -29.78
C MET A 640 22.03 0.74 -28.93
N ALA A 641 20.78 0.66 -28.48
CA ALA A 641 20.12 1.66 -27.65
C ALA A 641 20.87 1.93 -26.35
N ARG A 642 21.35 0.87 -25.67
CA ARG A 642 22.17 1.00 -24.46
C ARG A 642 23.53 1.64 -24.72
N ARG A 643 24.17 1.35 -25.86
CA ARG A 643 25.43 2.01 -26.26
C ARG A 643 25.20 3.49 -26.63
N VAL A 644 24.10 3.80 -27.31
CA VAL A 644 23.68 5.19 -27.58
C VAL A 644 23.41 5.93 -26.27
N ALA A 645 22.72 5.30 -25.32
CA ALA A 645 22.50 5.86 -23.98
C ALA A 645 23.82 6.11 -23.23
N ALA A 646 24.73 5.12 -23.23
CA ALA A 646 26.05 5.28 -22.64
C ALA A 646 26.83 6.44 -23.27
N ALA A 647 26.76 6.60 -24.60
CA ALA A 647 27.41 7.72 -25.28
C ALA A 647 26.81 9.07 -24.89
N ALA A 648 25.48 9.17 -24.75
CA ALA A 648 24.81 10.38 -24.26
C ALA A 648 25.31 10.77 -22.86
N PHE A 649 25.31 9.81 -21.93
CA PHE A 649 25.72 10.05 -20.55
C PHE A 649 27.22 10.31 -20.44
N LEU A 650 28.08 9.57 -21.15
CA LEU A 650 29.52 9.80 -21.17
C LEU A 650 29.87 11.16 -21.77
N TYR A 651 29.14 11.63 -22.79
CA TYR A 651 29.33 12.98 -23.31
C TYR A 651 29.06 14.04 -22.25
N VAL A 652 27.93 13.94 -21.54
CA VAL A 652 27.59 14.89 -20.46
C VAL A 652 28.59 14.80 -19.30
N LEU A 653 29.04 13.59 -18.96
CA LEU A 653 29.98 13.34 -17.87
C LEU A 653 31.38 13.88 -18.14
N THR A 654 31.85 13.80 -19.39
CA THR A 654 33.27 14.02 -19.74
C THR A 654 33.53 15.23 -20.63
N GLY A 655 32.53 15.68 -21.39
CA GLY A 655 32.69 16.67 -22.46
C GLY A 655 33.44 16.17 -23.70
N ASP A 656 33.82 14.88 -23.76
CA ASP A 656 34.60 14.32 -24.87
C ASP A 656 33.71 14.10 -26.12
N ASN A 657 34.11 14.75 -27.21
CA ASN A 657 33.40 14.71 -28.49
C ASN A 657 33.38 13.32 -29.16
N THR A 658 34.20 12.37 -28.71
CA THR A 658 34.15 10.98 -29.19
C THR A 658 32.78 10.36 -28.92
N TYR A 659 32.25 10.54 -27.70
CA TYR A 659 30.93 10.02 -27.33
C TYR A 659 29.81 10.74 -28.05
N LYS A 660 29.93 12.07 -28.20
CA LYS A 660 29.00 12.87 -29.01
C LYS A 660 28.95 12.38 -30.46
N THR A 661 30.11 12.13 -31.06
CA THR A 661 30.22 11.65 -32.45
C THR A 661 29.57 10.27 -32.59
N PHE A 662 29.80 9.36 -31.64
CA PHE A 662 29.12 8.07 -31.62
C PHE A 662 27.60 8.24 -31.48
N PHE A 663 27.12 9.09 -30.58
CA PHE A 663 25.70 9.36 -30.41
C PHE A 663 25.07 9.90 -31.70
N ASP A 664 25.64 10.97 -32.26
CA ASP A 664 25.14 11.63 -33.47
C ASP A 664 25.10 10.69 -34.68
N ALA A 665 26.02 9.73 -34.76
CA ALA A 665 26.06 8.72 -35.81
C ALA A 665 25.01 7.60 -35.66
N ASN A 666 24.49 7.37 -34.44
CA ASN A 666 23.67 6.18 -34.14
C ASN A 666 22.28 6.49 -33.57
N TYR A 667 21.97 7.73 -33.15
CA TYR A 667 20.67 8.06 -32.54
C TYR A 667 19.46 7.76 -33.45
N SER A 668 19.64 7.83 -34.78
CA SER A 668 18.59 7.53 -35.75
C SER A 668 18.22 6.05 -35.83
N GLN A 669 18.98 5.17 -35.18
CA GLN A 669 18.67 3.75 -35.08
C GLN A 669 17.67 3.43 -33.96
N ILE A 670 17.39 4.40 -33.06
CA ILE A 670 16.46 4.18 -31.96
C ILE A 670 15.03 4.34 -32.45
N HIS A 671 14.12 3.45 -32.02
CA HIS A 671 12.77 3.36 -32.54
C HIS A 671 11.95 4.65 -32.44
N LEU A 672 12.17 5.49 -31.41
CA LEU A 672 11.56 6.83 -31.36
C LEU A 672 11.79 7.61 -32.65
N ILE A 673 13.02 7.58 -33.16
CA ILE A 673 13.41 8.30 -34.37
C ILE A 673 13.00 7.53 -35.63
N GLN A 674 13.14 6.21 -35.65
CA GLN A 674 12.77 5.38 -36.82
C GLN A 674 11.26 5.40 -37.09
N TRP A 675 10.45 5.36 -36.03
CA TRP A 675 8.99 5.22 -36.12
C TRP A 675 8.27 6.55 -35.93
N GLY A 676 8.95 7.57 -35.38
CA GLY A 676 8.30 8.80 -34.94
C GLY A 676 7.29 8.57 -33.81
N PHE A 677 7.48 7.49 -33.04
CA PHE A 677 6.56 7.03 -32.01
C PHE A 677 7.28 6.66 -30.71
N ALA A 678 6.78 7.22 -29.62
CA ALA A 678 7.23 7.06 -28.25
C ALA A 678 6.35 5.99 -27.58
N PHE A 679 6.97 4.92 -27.07
CA PHE A 679 6.28 3.73 -26.59
C PHE A 679 6.77 3.32 -25.18
N PRO A 680 5.90 3.01 -24.20
CA PRO A 680 6.31 2.77 -22.81
C PRO A 680 7.30 1.61 -22.57
N PHE A 681 7.40 0.62 -23.46
CA PHE A 681 8.39 -0.47 -23.32
C PHE A 681 9.83 -0.02 -23.53
N GLU A 682 10.04 1.10 -24.22
CA GLU A 682 11.36 1.66 -24.51
C GLU A 682 11.57 3.03 -23.85
N ALA A 683 10.82 3.33 -22.78
CA ALA A 683 10.82 4.65 -22.15
C ALA A 683 12.23 5.10 -21.77
N THR A 684 13.04 4.22 -21.20
CA THR A 684 14.41 4.51 -20.79
C THR A 684 15.37 4.76 -21.96
N TYR A 685 15.09 4.25 -23.17
CA TYR A 685 15.84 4.61 -24.38
C TYR A 685 15.45 6.02 -24.87
N GLN A 686 14.16 6.34 -24.80
CA GLN A 686 13.66 7.68 -25.13
C GLN A 686 14.20 8.72 -24.15
N ASP A 687 14.28 8.39 -22.86
CA ASP A 687 14.87 9.26 -21.85
C ASP A 687 16.33 9.57 -22.14
N ALA A 688 17.13 8.60 -22.58
CA ALA A 688 18.53 8.83 -22.94
C ALA A 688 18.68 9.80 -24.14
N LEU A 689 17.79 9.71 -25.14
CA LEU A 689 17.75 10.66 -26.25
C LEU A 689 17.38 12.07 -25.76
N LEU A 690 16.33 12.17 -24.95
CA LEU A 690 15.89 13.45 -24.35
C LEU A 690 17.00 14.05 -23.46
N TYR A 691 17.74 13.22 -22.73
CA TYR A 691 18.87 13.63 -21.92
C TYR A 691 19.97 14.27 -22.77
N TYR A 692 20.36 13.62 -23.88
CA TYR A 692 21.30 14.22 -24.84
C TYR A 692 20.78 15.53 -25.42
N ALA A 693 19.49 15.63 -25.74
CA ALA A 693 18.89 16.85 -26.27
C ALA A 693 19.00 18.07 -25.31
N ARG A 694 19.26 17.84 -24.02
CA ARG A 694 19.57 18.88 -23.02
C ARG A 694 21.05 19.13 -22.79
N ALA A 695 21.93 18.25 -23.25
CA ALA A 695 23.36 18.37 -23.01
C ALA A 695 23.90 19.69 -23.57
N PRO A 696 24.71 20.45 -22.79
CA PRO A 696 25.49 21.55 -23.34
C PRO A 696 26.35 21.05 -24.51
N GLY A 697 26.29 21.73 -25.66
CA GLY A 697 27.04 21.35 -26.86
C GLY A 697 26.42 20.21 -27.70
N ALA A 698 25.24 19.71 -27.34
CA ALA A 698 24.49 18.77 -28.18
C ALA A 698 24.29 19.33 -29.60
N THR A 699 24.43 18.47 -30.62
CA THR A 699 24.24 18.88 -32.01
C THR A 699 22.82 19.41 -32.23
N THR A 700 22.70 20.64 -32.71
CA THR A 700 21.41 21.34 -32.82
C THR A 700 20.40 20.59 -33.68
N SER A 701 20.82 20.03 -34.82
CA SER A 701 19.93 19.26 -35.70
C SER A 701 19.43 17.97 -35.03
N VAL A 702 20.32 17.24 -34.35
CA VAL A 702 20.00 16.00 -33.62
C VAL A 702 19.05 16.28 -32.46
N LYS A 703 19.36 17.31 -31.65
CA LYS A 703 18.46 17.79 -30.59
C LYS A 703 17.07 18.09 -31.13
N ASN A 704 16.97 18.87 -32.21
CA ASN A 704 15.68 19.25 -32.77
C ASN A 704 14.91 18.04 -33.32
N ALA A 705 15.61 17.07 -33.92
CA ALA A 705 14.99 15.83 -34.40
C ALA A 705 14.38 15.01 -33.25
N ILE A 706 15.13 14.82 -32.16
CA ILE A 706 14.68 14.09 -30.97
C ILE A 706 13.45 14.77 -30.36
N LEU A 707 13.55 16.07 -30.07
CA LEU A 707 12.47 16.83 -29.43
C LEU A 707 11.21 16.86 -30.30
N SER A 708 11.36 17.02 -31.62
CA SER A 708 10.23 17.02 -32.56
C SER A 708 9.55 15.65 -32.62
N ALA A 709 10.31 14.56 -32.72
CA ALA A 709 9.77 13.20 -32.77
C ALA A 709 9.00 12.86 -31.49
N TYR A 710 9.60 13.14 -30.33
CA TYR A 710 8.96 12.90 -29.03
C TYR A 710 7.67 13.72 -28.87
N THR A 711 7.75 15.03 -29.13
CA THR A 711 6.60 15.94 -29.00
C THR A 711 5.46 15.53 -29.92
N ALA A 712 5.75 15.24 -31.19
CA ALA A 712 4.73 14.85 -32.15
C ALA A 712 4.06 13.53 -31.76
N SER A 713 4.84 12.55 -31.26
CA SER A 713 4.29 11.29 -30.74
C SER A 713 3.36 11.50 -29.54
N LEU A 714 3.75 12.30 -28.55
CA LEU A 714 2.94 12.48 -27.34
C LEU A 714 1.69 13.34 -27.59
N LYS A 715 1.74 14.24 -28.58
CA LYS A 715 0.71 15.28 -28.79
C LYS A 715 -0.31 14.95 -29.86
N THR A 716 0.10 14.47 -31.03
CA THR A 716 -0.79 14.47 -32.23
C THR A 716 -0.69 13.26 -33.15
N ASN A 717 0.40 12.49 -33.13
CA ASN A 717 0.67 11.50 -34.19
C ASN A 717 -0.02 10.14 -34.00
N ASN A 718 -0.83 9.97 -32.94
CA ASN A 718 -1.54 8.73 -32.66
C ASN A 718 -2.82 9.01 -31.83
N SER A 719 -3.65 7.99 -31.65
CA SER A 719 -4.82 8.01 -30.77
C SER A 719 -4.50 7.80 -29.29
N ASP A 720 -3.26 7.44 -28.97
CA ASP A 720 -2.81 7.13 -27.61
C ASP A 720 -2.41 8.44 -26.91
N ASN A 721 -1.63 8.38 -25.82
CA ASN A 721 -1.02 9.55 -25.19
C ASN A 721 -2.00 10.71 -24.89
N LEU A 722 -1.65 11.96 -25.23
CA LEU A 722 -2.50 13.12 -24.92
C LEU A 722 -3.87 13.05 -25.61
N PRO A 723 -3.96 12.67 -26.91
CA PRO A 723 -5.26 12.42 -27.56
C PRO A 723 -6.18 11.48 -26.77
N SER A 724 -5.65 10.38 -26.21
CA SER A 724 -6.45 9.46 -25.39
C SER A 724 -6.99 10.09 -24.11
N TYR A 725 -6.20 10.96 -23.47
CA TYR A 725 -6.61 11.69 -22.28
C TYR A 725 -7.69 12.73 -22.60
N LEU A 726 -7.49 13.52 -23.65
CA LEU A 726 -8.43 14.57 -24.08
C LEU A 726 -9.77 13.98 -24.54
N ASN A 727 -9.72 12.85 -25.25
CA ASN A 727 -10.91 12.12 -25.69
C ASN A 727 -11.54 11.29 -24.57
N GLN A 728 -10.94 11.25 -23.39
CA GLN A 728 -11.42 10.48 -22.23
C GLN A 728 -11.59 8.99 -22.57
N SER A 729 -10.67 8.43 -23.37
CA SER A 729 -10.78 7.08 -23.94
C SER A 729 -10.81 5.95 -22.92
N ASP A 730 -10.36 6.19 -21.69
CA ASP A 730 -10.37 5.23 -20.59
C ASP A 730 -11.22 5.75 -19.42
N ALA A 731 -12.21 4.96 -19.00
CA ALA A 731 -13.07 5.26 -17.86
C ALA A 731 -12.28 5.41 -16.55
N TYR A 732 -11.10 4.78 -16.45
CA TYR A 732 -10.21 4.81 -15.30
C TYR A 732 -9.04 5.78 -15.45
N ARG A 733 -9.06 6.62 -16.50
CA ARG A 733 -8.18 7.78 -16.68
C ARG A 733 -6.68 7.45 -16.83
N ALA A 734 -6.34 6.20 -17.15
CA ALA A 734 -4.97 5.73 -17.31
C ALA A 734 -4.82 4.93 -18.62
N PHE A 735 -5.25 5.50 -19.74
CA PHE A 735 -5.37 4.75 -21.00
C PHE A 735 -4.05 4.06 -21.39
N LEU A 736 -4.15 2.78 -21.71
CA LEU A 736 -3.08 1.99 -22.31
C LEU A 736 -3.68 1.20 -23.47
N LYS A 737 -3.00 1.12 -24.61
CA LYS A 737 -3.50 0.34 -25.76
C LYS A 737 -3.59 -1.15 -25.41
N ASN A 738 -4.56 -1.85 -26.00
CA ASN A 738 -4.84 -3.26 -25.68
C ASN A 738 -3.59 -4.16 -25.69
N ASP A 739 -2.78 -4.08 -26.75
CA ASP A 739 -1.62 -4.95 -26.95
C ASP A 739 -0.45 -4.63 -25.99
N ASN A 740 -0.55 -3.54 -25.22
CA ASN A 740 0.45 -3.16 -24.23
C ASN A 740 0.13 -3.72 -22.84
N TYR A 741 -1.04 -4.35 -22.66
CA TYR A 741 -1.32 -5.12 -21.45
C TYR A 741 -0.68 -6.50 -21.59
N THR A 742 0.52 -6.63 -21.04
CA THR A 742 1.29 -7.86 -21.00
C THR A 742 1.64 -8.22 -19.56
N TRP A 743 2.42 -9.29 -19.36
CA TRP A 743 3.13 -9.48 -18.10
C TRP A 743 3.95 -8.22 -17.78
N GLY A 744 3.79 -7.68 -16.57
CA GLY A 744 4.43 -6.43 -16.15
C GLY A 744 3.70 -5.18 -16.62
N SER A 745 2.40 -5.25 -16.95
CA SER A 745 1.65 -4.08 -17.42
C SER A 745 1.64 -2.89 -16.44
N ASN A 746 1.87 -3.10 -15.14
CA ASN A 746 2.03 -2.01 -14.19
C ASN A 746 3.36 -1.23 -14.36
N GLU A 747 4.45 -1.88 -14.80
CA GLU A 747 5.66 -1.18 -15.26
C GLU A 747 5.34 -0.32 -16.48
N THR A 748 4.64 -0.90 -17.45
CA THR A 748 4.23 -0.20 -18.67
C THR A 748 3.35 1.01 -18.36
N LYS A 749 2.43 0.89 -17.40
CA LYS A 749 1.62 2.00 -16.87
C LYS A 749 2.52 3.06 -16.22
N ALA A 750 3.50 2.65 -15.42
CA ALA A 750 4.41 3.57 -14.76
C ALA A 750 5.22 4.40 -15.78
N HIS A 751 5.81 3.74 -16.78
CA HIS A 751 6.50 4.38 -17.89
C HIS A 751 5.61 5.31 -18.71
N GLN A 752 4.38 4.91 -19.02
CA GLN A 752 3.43 5.77 -19.74
C GLN A 752 3.12 7.05 -18.95
N GLY A 753 2.97 6.95 -17.63
CA GLY A 753 2.85 8.12 -16.74
C GLY A 753 4.10 9.01 -16.77
N ASN A 754 5.29 8.41 -16.68
CA ASN A 754 6.58 9.14 -16.76
C ASN A 754 6.72 9.89 -18.08
N MET A 755 6.31 9.31 -19.20
CA MET A 755 6.36 9.99 -20.51
C MET A 755 5.51 11.28 -20.56
N PHE A 756 4.35 11.29 -19.89
CA PHE A 756 3.56 12.53 -19.76
C PHE A 756 4.28 13.57 -18.91
N PHE A 757 4.88 13.17 -17.80
CA PHE A 757 5.68 14.08 -16.98
C PHE A 757 6.91 14.60 -17.74
N SER A 758 7.53 13.80 -18.59
CA SER A 758 8.61 14.25 -19.48
C SER A 758 8.19 15.41 -20.38
N MET A 759 6.97 15.44 -20.92
CA MET A 759 6.51 16.62 -21.71
C MET A 759 6.61 17.93 -20.92
N ASN A 760 6.31 17.88 -19.62
CA ASN A 760 6.42 19.02 -18.70
C ASN A 760 7.85 19.29 -18.29
N THR A 761 8.60 18.26 -17.90
CA THR A 761 9.99 18.36 -17.48
C THR A 761 10.82 19.00 -18.59
N TYR A 762 10.59 18.64 -19.86
CA TYR A 762 11.28 19.16 -21.04
C TYR A 762 10.64 20.41 -21.64
N ASN A 763 9.52 20.90 -21.09
CA ASN A 763 8.77 22.07 -21.57
C ASN A 763 8.48 22.04 -23.08
N GLN A 764 7.97 20.91 -23.57
CA GLN A 764 7.77 20.68 -25.01
C GLN A 764 6.41 21.17 -25.53
N ASP A 765 5.40 21.30 -24.68
CA ASP A 765 4.08 21.80 -25.07
C ASP A 765 3.37 22.49 -23.90
N ALA A 766 3.80 23.72 -23.60
CA ALA A 766 3.34 24.50 -22.45
C ALA A 766 1.81 24.69 -22.40
N ALA A 767 1.13 24.73 -23.54
CA ALA A 767 -0.33 24.88 -23.62
C ALA A 767 -1.08 23.70 -22.99
N ASN A 768 -0.48 22.51 -22.97
CA ASN A 768 -1.07 21.28 -22.43
C ASN A 768 -0.44 20.85 -21.10
N LYS A 769 0.34 21.71 -20.44
CA LYS A 769 1.08 21.38 -19.21
C LYS A 769 0.19 20.72 -18.13
N THR A 770 -1.01 21.29 -17.91
CA THR A 770 -1.99 20.75 -16.96
C THR A 770 -2.53 19.40 -17.39
N ASN A 771 -2.82 19.22 -18.69
CA ASN A 771 -3.31 17.96 -19.23
C ASN A 771 -2.29 16.84 -19.06
N TYR A 772 -1.00 17.11 -19.34
CA TYR A 772 0.07 16.14 -19.12
C TYR A 772 0.24 15.75 -17.66
N ARG A 773 0.19 16.73 -16.74
CA ARG A 773 0.21 16.47 -15.30
C ARG A 773 -0.95 15.57 -14.90
N ASP A 774 -2.17 15.95 -15.28
CA ASP A 774 -3.38 15.23 -14.87
C ASP A 774 -3.49 13.85 -15.52
N ALA A 775 -2.93 13.67 -16.73
CA ALA A 775 -2.77 12.38 -17.38
C ALA A 775 -1.80 11.50 -16.60
N GLY A 776 -0.59 11.99 -16.31
CA GLY A 776 0.43 11.26 -15.52
C GLY A 776 -0.09 10.86 -14.14
N MET A 777 -0.79 11.76 -13.44
CA MET A 777 -1.44 11.47 -12.16
C MET A 777 -2.52 10.37 -12.27
N GLY A 778 -3.20 10.26 -13.42
CA GLY A 778 -4.17 9.20 -13.66
C GLY A 778 -3.57 7.80 -13.56
N PHE A 779 -2.33 7.61 -14.02
CA PHE A 779 -1.62 6.33 -13.89
C PHE A 779 -1.27 6.01 -12.44
N ILE A 780 -0.94 7.02 -11.64
CA ILE A 780 -0.68 6.85 -10.21
C ILE A 780 -1.95 6.42 -9.49
N HIS A 781 -3.05 7.16 -9.69
CA HIS A 781 -4.33 6.83 -9.09
C HIS A 781 -4.81 5.42 -9.53
N TYR A 782 -4.54 5.01 -10.79
CA TYR A 782 -4.82 3.65 -11.27
C TYR A 782 -4.06 2.60 -10.46
N LEU A 783 -2.76 2.80 -10.22
CA LEU A 783 -1.95 1.88 -9.43
C LEU A 783 -2.41 1.81 -7.96
N HIS A 784 -3.05 2.86 -7.45
CA HIS A 784 -3.48 3.00 -6.06
C HIS A 784 -4.95 2.64 -5.77
N GLY A 785 -5.73 2.24 -6.77
CA GLY A 785 -7.12 1.78 -6.57
C GLY A 785 -8.17 2.33 -7.54
N VAL A 786 -7.83 3.33 -8.37
CA VAL A 786 -8.69 3.82 -9.47
C VAL A 786 -8.58 2.90 -10.68
N ASN A 787 -8.93 1.64 -10.48
CA ASN A 787 -8.96 0.60 -11.51
C ASN A 787 -10.18 -0.32 -11.32
N PRO A 788 -10.53 -1.16 -12.30
CA PRO A 788 -11.74 -1.98 -12.23
C PRO A 788 -11.75 -2.97 -11.06
N THR A 789 -10.58 -3.41 -10.60
CA THR A 789 -10.43 -4.36 -9.49
C THR A 789 -10.51 -3.71 -8.10
N ALA A 790 -10.43 -2.38 -8.02
CA ALA A 790 -10.21 -1.59 -6.80
C ALA A 790 -8.88 -1.84 -6.07
N TYR A 791 -8.06 -2.83 -6.46
CA TYR A 791 -6.81 -3.09 -5.76
C TYR A 791 -5.89 -1.88 -5.82
N CYS A 792 -5.32 -1.50 -4.68
CA CYS A 792 -4.01 -0.87 -4.67
C CYS A 792 -3.00 -1.99 -5.02
N TYR A 793 -2.26 -1.84 -6.12
CA TYR A 793 -1.35 -2.88 -6.62
C TYR A 793 -0.06 -3.00 -5.81
N LEU A 794 0.09 -2.21 -4.75
CA LEU A 794 1.17 -2.34 -3.78
C LEU A 794 0.80 -3.35 -2.69
N THR A 795 1.79 -4.08 -2.16
CA THR A 795 1.55 -5.02 -1.07
C THR A 795 1.40 -4.35 0.28
N ASN A 796 0.52 -4.88 1.15
CA ASN A 796 0.45 -4.59 2.59
C ASN A 796 0.54 -3.09 2.98
N MET A 797 -0.21 -2.23 2.29
CA MET A 797 -0.12 -0.77 2.44
C MET A 797 -1.17 -0.18 3.39
N SER A 798 -1.97 -1.00 4.07
CA SER A 798 -3.06 -0.53 4.94
C SER A 798 -2.58 0.41 6.06
N ALA A 799 -1.43 0.12 6.67
CA ALA A 799 -0.80 0.99 7.68
C ALA A 799 -0.37 2.37 7.14
N TYR A 800 -0.38 2.55 5.82
CA TYR A 800 0.00 3.76 5.10
C TYR A 800 -1.15 4.35 4.28
N GLY A 801 -2.39 3.87 4.46
CA GLY A 801 -3.59 4.36 3.75
C GLY A 801 -3.97 3.58 2.48
N GLY A 802 -3.39 2.40 2.24
CA GLY A 802 -3.81 1.50 1.15
C GLY A 802 -4.66 0.35 1.67
N GLU A 803 -5.90 0.59 2.10
CA GLU A 803 -6.72 -0.40 2.82
C GLU A 803 -7.07 -1.65 2.02
N PHE A 804 -7.12 -1.55 0.69
CA PHE A 804 -7.35 -2.65 -0.24
C PHE A 804 -6.13 -2.89 -1.13
N SER A 805 -4.97 -2.97 -0.49
CA SER A 805 -3.69 -3.36 -1.08
C SER A 805 -3.66 -4.83 -1.53
N ALA A 806 -2.75 -5.16 -2.45
CA ALA A 806 -2.46 -6.53 -2.84
C ALA A 806 -2.08 -7.35 -1.58
N PRO A 807 -2.83 -8.42 -1.25
CA PRO A 807 -2.64 -9.13 0.01
C PRO A 807 -1.47 -10.14 -0.03
N THR A 808 -1.01 -10.49 -1.23
CA THR A 808 -0.04 -11.56 -1.49
C THR A 808 0.72 -11.27 -2.77
N MET A 809 1.87 -11.91 -2.96
CA MET A 809 2.71 -11.74 -4.14
C MET A 809 3.47 -13.03 -4.46
N TYR A 810 3.73 -13.29 -5.74
CA TYR A 810 4.59 -14.40 -6.13
C TYR A 810 6.03 -14.08 -5.77
N HIS A 811 6.56 -14.74 -4.73
CA HIS A 811 7.92 -14.50 -4.26
C HIS A 811 8.44 -15.71 -3.47
N SER A 812 9.68 -16.15 -3.69
CA SER A 812 10.27 -17.31 -3.01
C SER A 812 10.36 -17.11 -1.50
N TRP A 813 10.80 -15.94 -1.03
CA TRP A 813 10.77 -15.60 0.41
C TRP A 813 9.33 -15.59 0.97
N PHE A 814 8.41 -14.87 0.34
CA PHE A 814 7.04 -14.68 0.85
C PHE A 814 6.05 -15.64 0.17
N GLY A 815 6.48 -16.88 -0.07
CA GLY A 815 5.80 -17.83 -0.94
C GLY A 815 4.55 -18.48 -0.34
N ASP A 816 3.81 -19.19 -1.20
CA ASP A 816 2.62 -19.97 -0.85
C ASP A 816 2.83 -20.81 0.41
N GLY A 817 1.89 -20.73 1.36
CA GLY A 817 1.92 -21.54 2.58
C GLY A 817 2.99 -21.15 3.61
N THR A 818 3.79 -20.11 3.35
CA THR A 818 4.66 -19.52 4.38
C THR A 818 3.85 -18.67 5.36
N VAL A 819 4.44 -18.32 6.52
CA VAL A 819 3.82 -17.37 7.46
C VAL A 819 3.67 -15.95 6.89
N PHE A 820 4.23 -15.69 5.71
CA PHE A 820 4.23 -14.40 5.03
C PHE A 820 3.28 -14.31 3.85
N ASP A 821 2.65 -15.41 3.44
CA ASP A 821 1.85 -15.49 2.20
C ASP A 821 0.79 -14.38 2.10
N PHE A 822 0.10 -14.10 3.21
CA PHE A 822 -0.88 -13.00 3.32
C PHE A 822 -0.37 -11.78 4.08
N ASN A 823 0.94 -11.69 4.30
CA ASN A 823 1.59 -10.60 5.01
C ASN A 823 3.01 -10.34 4.47
N PRO A 824 3.20 -10.09 3.16
CA PRO A 824 4.48 -9.62 2.63
C PRO A 824 4.83 -8.23 3.19
N PRO A 825 6.11 -7.78 3.11
CA PRO A 825 6.47 -6.41 3.45
C PRO A 825 5.70 -5.40 2.59
N PRO A 826 5.53 -4.16 3.08
CA PRO A 826 4.79 -3.13 2.37
C PRO A 826 5.46 -2.72 1.05
N ALA A 827 4.64 -2.24 0.12
CA ALA A 827 5.00 -1.45 -1.06
C ALA A 827 5.69 -2.14 -2.25
N TYR A 828 5.70 -3.47 -2.32
CA TYR A 828 6.06 -4.16 -3.57
C TYR A 828 4.99 -3.90 -4.63
N LEU A 829 5.37 -3.40 -5.80
CA LEU A 829 4.46 -3.26 -6.93
C LEU A 829 4.31 -4.58 -7.68
N MET A 830 3.07 -5.05 -7.80
CA MET A 830 2.73 -6.28 -8.54
C MET A 830 2.74 -6.06 -10.06
N GLY A 831 3.00 -7.13 -10.82
CA GLY A 831 3.06 -7.10 -12.28
C GLY A 831 1.82 -6.54 -12.99
N GLY A 832 0.62 -6.73 -12.43
CA GLY A 832 -0.62 -6.10 -12.92
C GLY A 832 -1.45 -6.96 -13.87
N ALA A 833 -2.37 -6.35 -14.61
CA ALA A 833 -3.31 -7.08 -15.47
C ALA A 833 -2.63 -7.68 -16.70
N ASN A 834 -2.93 -8.94 -17.01
CA ASN A 834 -2.38 -9.66 -18.16
C ASN A 834 -3.50 -10.46 -18.87
N PRO A 835 -4.09 -9.94 -19.96
CA PRO A 835 -5.15 -10.61 -20.72
C PRO A 835 -4.67 -11.87 -21.44
N THR A 836 -3.36 -12.06 -21.63
CA THR A 836 -2.79 -13.26 -22.27
C THR A 836 -2.39 -14.32 -21.26
N TYR A 837 -2.76 -14.16 -19.98
CA TYR A 837 -2.47 -15.16 -18.96
C TYR A 837 -3.04 -16.53 -19.35
N ALA A 838 -2.20 -17.55 -19.22
CA ALA A 838 -2.60 -18.95 -19.23
C ALA A 838 -1.82 -19.71 -18.17
N PRO A 839 -2.46 -20.67 -17.44
CA PRO A 839 -1.71 -21.60 -16.63
C PRO A 839 -0.82 -22.48 -17.51
N ASP A 840 0.10 -23.23 -16.90
CA ASP A 840 0.97 -24.16 -17.60
C ASP A 840 0.15 -25.22 -18.36
N ALA A 841 0.71 -25.78 -19.44
CA ALA A 841 0.07 -26.86 -20.20
C ALA A 841 -0.23 -28.11 -19.34
N ASN A 842 0.49 -28.29 -18.23
CA ASN A 842 0.26 -29.37 -17.27
C ASN A 842 -0.84 -29.08 -16.24
N TYR A 843 -1.42 -27.86 -16.23
CA TYR A 843 -2.54 -27.54 -15.37
C TYR A 843 -3.82 -28.26 -15.84
N SER A 844 -4.33 -29.16 -15.00
CA SER A 844 -5.54 -29.96 -15.27
C SER A 844 -6.77 -29.50 -14.46
N GLY A 845 -6.67 -28.37 -13.75
CA GLY A 845 -7.76 -27.81 -12.97
C GLY A 845 -8.78 -27.04 -13.82
N PRO A 846 -9.85 -26.50 -13.18
CA PRO A 846 -10.84 -25.67 -13.86
C PRO A 846 -10.23 -24.33 -14.32
N VAL A 847 -10.88 -23.67 -15.29
CA VAL A 847 -10.48 -22.34 -15.75
C VAL A 847 -10.30 -21.37 -14.58
N ILE A 848 -9.15 -20.69 -14.52
CA ILE A 848 -8.81 -19.73 -13.47
C ILE A 848 -9.37 -18.37 -13.88
N SER A 849 -10.59 -18.07 -13.43
CA SER A 849 -11.33 -16.84 -13.77
C SER A 849 -11.75 -16.08 -12.51
N PRO A 850 -11.31 -14.82 -12.31
CA PRO A 850 -10.25 -14.12 -13.06
C PRO A 850 -8.89 -14.85 -12.89
N PRO A 851 -7.90 -14.63 -13.76
CA PRO A 851 -7.79 -13.61 -14.83
C PRO A 851 -8.30 -14.05 -16.21
N GLN A 852 -8.52 -15.35 -16.44
CA GLN A 852 -9.01 -15.85 -17.72
C GLN A 852 -10.47 -15.40 -17.93
N ASN A 853 -10.85 -15.21 -19.20
CA ASN A 853 -12.21 -14.80 -19.60
C ASN A 853 -12.68 -13.48 -18.97
N GLN A 854 -11.76 -12.53 -18.80
CA GLN A 854 -12.04 -11.20 -18.26
C GLN A 854 -11.80 -10.10 -19.30
N PRO A 855 -12.48 -8.94 -19.19
CA PRO A 855 -12.01 -7.71 -19.82
C PRO A 855 -10.56 -7.42 -19.44
N ILE A 856 -9.81 -6.78 -20.33
CA ILE A 856 -8.36 -6.54 -20.22
C ILE A 856 -7.93 -6.03 -18.84
N GLN A 857 -8.58 -4.98 -18.33
CA GLN A 857 -8.23 -4.37 -17.04
C GLN A 857 -8.70 -5.17 -15.82
N LYS A 858 -9.52 -6.22 -16.02
CA LYS A 858 -9.96 -7.19 -15.01
C LYS A 858 -9.23 -8.53 -15.12
N SER A 859 -8.32 -8.70 -16.08
CA SER A 859 -7.46 -9.88 -16.23
C SER A 859 -6.35 -9.89 -15.18
N TYR A 860 -6.74 -9.84 -13.90
CA TYR A 860 -5.88 -9.85 -12.74
C TYR A 860 -6.55 -10.61 -11.60
N LYS A 861 -5.76 -11.35 -10.85
CA LYS A 861 -6.16 -11.96 -9.57
C LYS A 861 -4.93 -11.88 -8.68
N ALA A 862 -5.12 -11.58 -7.39
CA ALA A 862 -4.06 -11.55 -6.40
C ALA A 862 -3.98 -12.91 -5.70
N TRP A 863 -3.04 -13.76 -6.14
CA TRP A 863 -2.75 -15.06 -5.54
C TRP A 863 -1.29 -15.46 -5.78
N ASN A 864 -0.79 -16.35 -4.93
CA ASN A 864 0.62 -16.68 -4.83
C ASN A 864 0.83 -18.18 -4.94
N THR A 865 0.45 -18.76 -6.08
CA THR A 865 0.74 -20.17 -6.39
C THR A 865 1.78 -20.24 -7.49
N SER A 866 2.67 -21.22 -7.41
CA SER A 866 3.65 -21.48 -8.47
C SER A 866 3.08 -22.37 -9.57
N TYR A 867 3.93 -23.14 -10.23
CA TYR A 867 3.58 -24.18 -11.19
C TYR A 867 2.55 -25.17 -10.59
N PRO A 868 1.54 -25.62 -11.37
CA PRO A 868 1.27 -25.29 -12.77
C PRO A 868 0.32 -24.10 -12.96
N GLU A 869 -0.09 -23.38 -11.91
CA GLU A 869 -0.97 -22.21 -12.04
C GLU A 869 -0.26 -20.94 -12.52
N ASN A 870 1.05 -20.80 -12.28
CA ASN A 870 1.88 -19.72 -12.82
C ASN A 870 1.41 -18.30 -12.44
N SER A 871 1.12 -18.03 -11.17
CA SER A 871 0.66 -16.70 -10.71
C SER A 871 1.68 -15.57 -10.92
N TRP A 872 2.96 -15.92 -11.13
CA TRP A 872 4.06 -14.99 -11.45
C TRP A 872 3.76 -14.06 -12.64
N GLN A 873 2.95 -14.50 -13.60
CA GLN A 873 2.54 -13.68 -14.76
C GLN A 873 1.77 -12.39 -14.39
N LEU A 874 1.29 -12.28 -13.15
CA LEU A 874 0.42 -11.22 -12.65
C LEU A 874 0.90 -10.60 -11.34
N ASN A 875 1.43 -11.42 -10.42
CA ASN A 875 1.77 -11.02 -9.04
C ASN A 875 3.25 -11.11 -8.71
N GLU A 876 4.13 -11.34 -9.69
CA GLU A 876 5.57 -11.23 -9.42
C GLU A 876 5.97 -9.75 -9.35
N PRO A 877 6.62 -9.30 -8.25
CA PRO A 877 7.29 -8.02 -8.24
C PRO A 877 8.63 -8.12 -8.98
N ALA A 878 9.11 -6.99 -9.49
CA ALA A 878 10.44 -6.92 -10.09
C ALA A 878 11.09 -5.56 -9.88
N ILE A 879 12.43 -5.53 -9.84
CA ILE A 879 13.21 -4.30 -9.64
C ILE A 879 12.86 -3.24 -10.69
N TYR A 880 12.65 -3.63 -11.95
CA TYR A 880 12.32 -2.73 -13.05
C TYR A 880 10.91 -2.13 -12.91
N SER A 881 9.93 -2.92 -12.46
CA SER A 881 8.59 -2.40 -12.15
C SER A 881 8.65 -1.41 -11.00
N GLN A 882 9.43 -1.72 -9.96
CA GLN A 882 9.59 -0.87 -8.78
C GLN A 882 10.31 0.44 -9.12
N GLY A 883 11.38 0.40 -9.94
CA GLY A 883 12.14 1.58 -10.38
C GLY A 883 11.29 2.55 -11.20
N ALA A 884 10.54 2.04 -12.19
CA ALA A 884 9.62 2.85 -13.00
C ALA A 884 8.57 3.56 -12.14
N TYR A 885 8.02 2.84 -11.15
CA TYR A 885 7.03 3.37 -10.20
C TYR A 885 7.62 4.41 -9.25
N LEU A 886 8.83 4.19 -8.72
CA LEU A 886 9.53 5.18 -7.90
C LEU A 886 9.70 6.50 -8.63
N ARG A 887 10.15 6.45 -9.89
CA ARG A 887 10.27 7.65 -10.71
C ARG A 887 8.93 8.34 -10.91
N LEU A 888 7.88 7.58 -11.23
CA LEU A 888 6.53 8.11 -11.41
C LEU A 888 6.01 8.81 -10.15
N LEU A 889 6.16 8.17 -8.99
CA LEU A 889 5.70 8.71 -7.72
C LEU A 889 6.49 9.95 -7.31
N ALA A 890 7.80 9.98 -7.57
CA ALA A 890 8.64 11.14 -7.32
C ALA A 890 8.24 12.36 -8.17
N GLN A 891 7.68 12.17 -9.37
CA GLN A 891 7.15 13.28 -10.17
C GLN A 891 6.01 14.01 -9.45
N THR A 892 5.18 13.33 -8.65
CA THR A 892 4.04 14.00 -7.98
C THR A 892 4.47 15.15 -7.07
N MET A 893 5.61 14.99 -6.40
CA MET A 893 6.17 15.99 -5.49
C MET A 893 6.55 17.30 -6.22
N CYS A 894 6.71 17.25 -7.55
CA CYS A 894 6.97 18.40 -8.40
C CYS A 894 5.76 19.27 -8.70
N TYR A 895 4.56 18.75 -8.47
CA TYR A 895 3.30 19.39 -8.87
C TYR A 895 2.44 19.80 -7.66
N THR A 896 3.11 20.09 -6.55
CA THR A 896 2.52 20.77 -5.40
C THR A 896 2.47 22.29 -5.63
N ASP A 897 1.82 23.03 -4.73
CA ASP A 897 1.94 24.50 -4.72
C ASP A 897 3.28 24.97 -4.14
N MET A 898 4.19 24.07 -3.79
CA MET A 898 5.49 24.37 -3.22
C MET A 898 6.61 24.22 -4.27
N VAL A 899 7.55 25.17 -4.29
CA VAL A 899 8.80 25.07 -5.06
C VAL A 899 9.97 25.33 -4.14
N THR A 900 10.92 24.41 -4.10
CA THR A 900 12.05 24.47 -3.17
C THR A 900 13.35 24.65 -3.93
N SER A 901 14.24 25.55 -3.49
CA SER A 901 15.58 25.67 -4.08
C SER A 901 16.43 24.42 -3.79
N VAL A 902 17.14 23.90 -4.79
CA VAL A 902 18.03 22.73 -4.66
C VAL A 902 19.52 23.09 -4.65
N LYS A 903 19.87 24.31 -5.06
CA LYS A 903 21.22 24.89 -4.96
C LYS A 903 21.15 26.41 -4.98
N SER A 904 22.25 27.08 -4.65
CA SER A 904 22.45 28.50 -4.96
C SER A 904 22.46 28.72 -6.47
N GLY A 905 21.82 29.79 -6.94
CA GLY A 905 21.69 30.03 -8.38
C GLY A 905 20.75 31.18 -8.74
N ASN A 906 20.43 31.32 -10.01
CA ASN A 906 19.54 32.37 -10.51
C ASN A 906 18.07 31.94 -10.38
N TRP A 907 17.16 32.85 -10.01
CA TRP A 907 15.72 32.55 -9.96
C TRP A 907 15.18 31.98 -11.29
N ASN A 908 15.67 32.47 -12.43
CA ASN A 908 15.23 31.99 -13.75
C ASN A 908 16.03 30.79 -14.26
N ASP A 909 16.99 30.27 -13.48
CA ASP A 909 17.66 29.01 -13.80
C ASP A 909 16.80 27.84 -13.30
N PRO A 910 16.26 26.99 -14.19
CA PRO A 910 15.45 25.84 -13.78
C PRO A 910 16.21 24.90 -12.84
N PHE A 911 17.54 24.78 -12.95
CA PHE A 911 18.33 23.91 -12.07
C PHE A 911 18.49 24.45 -10.65
N THR A 912 18.10 25.70 -10.39
CA THR A 912 18.08 26.28 -9.05
C THR A 912 16.93 25.70 -8.21
N TRP A 913 15.88 25.22 -8.86
CA TRP A 913 14.64 24.81 -8.22
C TRP A 913 14.39 23.32 -8.40
N ALA A 914 13.77 22.73 -7.39
CA ALA A 914 13.27 21.36 -7.45
C ALA A 914 12.42 21.19 -8.71
N CYS A 915 12.57 20.03 -9.36
CA CYS A 915 11.79 19.67 -10.54
C CYS A 915 12.04 20.51 -11.79
N GLY A 916 13.13 21.29 -11.83
CA GLY A 916 13.38 22.18 -12.96
C GLY A 916 12.33 23.30 -13.11
N ARG A 917 11.46 23.48 -12.09
CA ARG A 917 10.28 24.34 -12.18
C ARG A 917 10.62 25.72 -11.64
N ILE A 918 10.80 26.68 -12.54
CA ILE A 918 10.94 28.09 -12.17
C ILE A 918 9.65 28.53 -11.44
N PRO A 919 9.75 29.10 -10.23
CA PRO A 919 8.59 29.55 -9.49
C PRO A 919 7.79 30.63 -10.22
N SER A 920 6.47 30.55 -10.04
CA SER A 920 5.48 31.45 -10.62
C SER A 920 4.57 32.07 -9.55
N SER A 921 3.67 32.96 -9.95
CA SER A 921 2.73 33.65 -9.05
C SER A 921 1.78 32.73 -8.27
N THR A 922 1.68 31.45 -8.63
CA THR A 922 0.88 30.45 -7.90
C THR A 922 1.66 29.70 -6.83
N ASP A 923 2.99 29.87 -6.78
CA ASP A 923 3.88 28.99 -6.02
C ASP A 923 4.31 29.58 -4.68
N ARG A 924 4.23 28.77 -3.62
CA ARG A 924 4.92 28.98 -2.36
C ARG A 924 6.37 28.55 -2.51
N VAL A 925 7.27 29.52 -2.53
CA VAL A 925 8.70 29.32 -2.75
C VAL A 925 9.41 29.12 -1.42
N VAL A 926 10.21 28.05 -1.30
CA VAL A 926 11.06 27.79 -0.15
C VAL A 926 12.51 27.90 -0.60
N ILE A 927 13.22 28.92 -0.12
CA ILE A 927 14.67 29.00 -0.31
C ILE A 927 15.31 28.30 0.88
N GLN A 928 15.99 27.19 0.62
CA GLN A 928 16.60 26.34 1.64
C GLN A 928 17.77 27.04 2.33
N GLN A 929 18.09 26.55 3.53
CA GLN A 929 19.22 27.03 4.31
C GLN A 929 20.52 26.87 3.50
N ASN A 930 21.42 27.85 3.59
CA ASN A 930 22.68 27.95 2.83
C ASN A 930 22.56 28.17 1.31
N HIS A 931 21.35 28.33 0.76
CA HIS A 931 21.19 28.71 -0.64
C HIS A 931 21.07 30.23 -0.80
N THR A 932 21.76 30.76 -1.80
CA THR A 932 21.64 32.15 -2.23
C THR A 932 21.00 32.20 -3.60
N ILE A 933 19.82 32.81 -3.70
CA ILE A 933 19.09 32.95 -4.97
C ILE A 933 19.26 34.37 -5.51
N THR A 934 19.80 34.45 -6.72
CA THR A 934 20.00 35.70 -7.45
C THR A 934 18.76 36.05 -8.27
N ILE A 935 18.18 37.21 -8.01
CA ILE A 935 17.05 37.77 -8.77
C ILE A 935 17.59 38.89 -9.66
N ASN A 936 17.66 38.62 -10.97
CA ASN A 936 18.20 39.53 -11.98
C ASN A 936 17.13 40.12 -12.93
N ALA A 937 15.86 39.80 -12.71
CA ALA A 937 14.71 40.25 -13.49
C ALA A 937 13.46 40.36 -12.58
N THR A 938 12.33 40.79 -13.12
CA THR A 938 11.06 40.73 -12.37
C THR A 938 10.53 39.30 -12.35
N VAL A 939 10.29 38.77 -11.17
CA VAL A 939 9.83 37.39 -10.91
C VAL A 939 8.65 37.40 -9.95
N ASN A 940 7.89 36.30 -9.90
CA ASN A 940 6.65 36.23 -9.13
C ASN A 940 6.60 34.97 -8.25
N ALA A 941 6.00 35.09 -7.07
CA ALA A 941 5.69 33.98 -6.16
C ALA A 941 4.32 34.22 -5.51
N LYS A 942 3.60 33.19 -5.08
CA LYS A 942 2.43 33.34 -4.18
C LYS A 942 2.86 33.71 -2.77
N LYS A 943 3.90 33.04 -2.28
CA LYS A 943 4.49 33.22 -0.95
C LYS A 943 5.97 32.86 -1.00
N LEU A 944 6.78 33.45 -0.12
CA LEU A 944 8.19 33.08 0.06
C LEU A 944 8.44 32.70 1.52
N ASP A 945 8.99 31.50 1.72
CA ASP A 945 9.60 31.07 2.97
C ASP A 945 11.13 31.12 2.81
N LEU A 946 11.74 32.16 3.38
CA LEU A 946 13.16 32.42 3.25
C LEU A 946 13.95 31.77 4.39
N LYS A 947 14.53 30.59 4.17
CA LYS A 947 15.51 29.95 5.08
C LYS A 947 16.96 30.25 4.69
N GLY A 948 17.20 30.58 3.42
CA GLY A 948 18.49 31.01 2.87
C GLY A 948 18.56 32.52 2.63
N GLN A 949 19.20 32.93 1.53
CA GLN A 949 19.40 34.33 1.15
C GLN A 949 18.88 34.63 -0.26
N ILE A 950 18.51 35.88 -0.49
CA ILE A 950 18.22 36.42 -1.83
C ILE A 950 19.20 37.56 -2.11
N THR A 951 19.73 37.60 -3.33
CA THR A 951 20.53 38.71 -3.84
C THR A 951 19.84 39.33 -5.05
N TYR A 952 19.53 40.62 -4.98
CA TYR A 952 18.96 41.36 -6.11
C TYR A 952 20.09 41.98 -6.93
N VAL A 953 20.10 41.73 -8.23
CA VAL A 953 21.07 42.31 -9.18
C VAL A 953 20.32 42.88 -10.39
N ASN A 954 20.95 43.80 -11.13
CA ASN A 954 20.42 44.33 -12.40
C ASN A 954 18.95 44.82 -12.35
N GLY A 955 18.52 45.38 -11.21
CA GLY A 955 17.15 45.89 -11.04
C GLY A 955 16.07 44.81 -10.90
N GLY A 956 16.44 43.57 -10.56
CA GLY A 956 15.51 42.48 -10.31
C GLY A 956 14.50 42.81 -9.19
N LYS A 957 13.28 42.26 -9.32
CA LYS A 957 12.16 42.48 -8.39
C LYS A 957 11.44 41.16 -8.13
N LEU A 958 11.03 40.90 -6.88
CA LEU A 958 10.15 39.79 -6.53
C LEU A 958 8.77 40.34 -6.17
N ASN A 959 7.75 39.95 -6.92
CA ASN A 959 6.36 40.30 -6.64
C ASN A 959 5.64 39.11 -5.98
N PHE A 960 4.74 39.43 -5.05
CA PHE A 960 3.81 38.44 -4.51
C PHE A 960 2.47 38.54 -5.24
N GLY A 961 1.96 37.41 -5.74
CA GLY A 961 0.63 37.34 -6.33
C GLY A 961 -0.43 37.67 -5.26
N ASN A 962 -1.35 38.58 -5.58
CA ASN A 962 -2.49 38.92 -4.73
C ASN A 962 -3.40 37.73 -4.44
#